data_AF-A0A8H5Y338-F1
#
_entry.id   AF-A0A8H5Y338-F1
#
_cell.length_a   1.000
_cell.length_b   1.000
_cell.length_c   1.000
_cell.angle_alpha   90.00
_cell.angle_beta   90.00
_cell.angle_gamma   90.00
#
_symmetry.space_group_name_H-M   'P 1'
#
loop_
_entity.id
_entity.type
_entity.pdbx_description
1 polymer ?
#
loop_
_entity_poly.entity_id
_entity_poly.type
_entity_poly.pdbx_seq_one_letter_code
_entity_poly.pdbx_strand_id
1 'polypeptide(L)'
;MSPPEEHHGLKSKWPEALDLAGSNSPCRLEGEIGDLVVLGEIPSAIDGTFYRVMCDPFVPPDPNNVPIDGDGHVSAFRIHDGRVDMRIKYVETERYKLERKAGKALFGLYRNPYTHHPCVRAAVDSTANTNMVFWSNRLLALKEVACPYEMDPDTLETICYDPFGDQVKAKAFTAHPKVDPYSKELVVFGYEAKGLGTKDIVIYALDEQGIKHDEQWIESPWCAFIHDCVITPNWIVLLLWPFEAKVERMKAGKQHWAWSYDLPATFIVVPRRKTSKVPASWKQGEHRVYHWKNCMPIHTGGAWEEGDGKLYLESSRVHDNAFPFFPPEDGRQPSPGAKADYVRWEIDLNAPTGTQMVDPQIIVDVPSEFPRMDERFVTHKHEFIFLNVFIPETSQGGTNIFHGLNGLAMHSHYTGETRWFFAGKDSLVQEPIFIPRTADAPEGDGWIIAMVERRAANRSELVVLDTKEFEKPVAIIQLPMHVKAQIHGNWVDAKSRKSTEPIPRHGKGLPKARTGCMTCSVAQQTLMTRERPPITRALNNGLGVELSIHAFDYYRGHVSHQVGDTVDSDFWGDLVLRLAPTDAAIRHAISAISLMYAKKTKDTRDICPNYRPAIVEYNKAILAVRSWPLATESRVKPLLVCLLFVCIEFMLGDEHQNAAKMHIVQGRRLLANIKDHKTPETDIIRQYLAPIYLRLAYVGNDRVDFPRHLLQMTTTPCKFASLADARCVLYYLVDIGFTLIYDVKSYRSNGVSEAQDTEGDALQSRYKHITHELANWRHAFEAYLAFSDLDRLDTRTAKLLTQRHCLMLVLLDSIVSGSDYVCDRNSLCEFSIATDCATFTIKYDNEIMQGPSFTFESEVVGPVYWIAAKCRQPALRRRALELLYEREKTNRAESLTMIKHNIAMAKRVIEIEEEGLDIPHGTRPMQDYPNKYEVVSREESSEWAEGFLTDQKEQWPVLWDLGSHCSDIPTKLTGITAAREQKELAEGLAKGWPRERLVWPYGITRERRVLSVVVKRHTADDLWLEYVREPLTAGGDYRVMKERIRFT
;
A
#
# COMPACT_ATOMS: atom_id res chain seq x y z
N MET A 1 24.82 14.66 -28.05
CA MET A 1 24.39 16.07 -27.98
C MET A 1 25.64 16.93 -27.85
N SER A 2 25.54 18.18 -28.30
CA SER A 2 26.63 19.13 -28.50
C SER A 2 27.47 19.41 -27.23
N PRO A 3 28.72 19.89 -27.38
CA PRO A 3 29.59 20.21 -26.25
C PRO A 3 28.99 21.29 -25.35
N PRO A 4 29.53 21.49 -24.12
CA PRO A 4 29.13 22.51 -23.14
C PRO A 4 29.01 23.96 -23.65
N GLU A 5 29.43 24.25 -24.88
CA GLU A 5 29.40 25.56 -25.52
C GLU A 5 27.98 26.06 -25.81
N GLU A 6 27.02 25.19 -26.15
CA GLU A 6 25.64 25.60 -26.51
C GLU A 6 24.80 26.08 -25.31
N HIS A 7 25.19 25.73 -24.09
CA HIS A 7 24.48 26.13 -22.88
C HIS A 7 25.11 27.32 -22.17
N HIS A 8 26.03 28.04 -22.83
CA HIS A 8 26.72 29.21 -22.28
C HIS A 8 27.38 28.95 -20.90
N GLY A 9 27.87 27.73 -20.67
CA GLY A 9 28.47 27.32 -19.40
C GLY A 9 27.50 26.96 -18.26
N LEU A 10 26.18 26.94 -18.52
CA LEU A 10 25.19 26.48 -17.54
C LEU A 10 25.29 24.96 -17.32
N LYS A 11 25.25 24.54 -16.05
CA LYS A 11 25.31 23.13 -15.66
C LYS A 11 23.93 22.64 -15.20
N SER A 12 23.54 21.44 -15.65
CA SER A 12 22.34 20.76 -15.17
C SER A 12 22.68 19.79 -14.03
N LYS A 13 21.76 19.61 -13.08
CA LYS A 13 21.83 18.53 -12.09
C LYS A 13 21.42 17.18 -12.65
N TRP A 14 20.78 17.17 -13.82
CA TRP A 14 20.42 15.96 -14.52
C TRP A 14 21.66 15.44 -15.23
N PRO A 15 22.12 14.22 -14.91
CA PRO A 15 23.13 13.59 -15.74
C PRO A 15 22.55 13.43 -17.15
N GLU A 16 23.40 13.45 -18.16
CA GLU A 16 23.03 12.87 -19.45
C GLU A 16 22.79 11.39 -19.18
N ALA A 17 21.53 11.00 -19.05
CA ALA A 17 21.16 9.62 -18.80
C ALA A 17 21.42 8.88 -20.11
N LEU A 18 22.59 8.25 -20.24
CA LEU A 18 22.89 7.35 -21.35
C LEU A 18 21.66 6.46 -21.59
N ASP A 19 21.13 6.46 -22.80
CA ASP A 19 20.14 5.47 -23.22
C ASP A 19 20.90 4.30 -23.85
N LEU A 20 20.33 3.09 -23.80
CA LEU A 20 20.93 1.93 -24.49
C LEU A 20 20.82 2.07 -26.01
N ALA A 21 19.78 2.72 -26.51
CA ALA A 21 19.53 2.84 -27.95
C ALA A 21 18.65 4.05 -28.26
N GLY A 22 19.12 5.28 -28.01
CA GLY A 22 18.34 6.47 -28.29
C GLY A 22 18.86 7.77 -27.69
N SER A 23 17.99 8.77 -27.61
CA SER A 23 18.27 10.06 -26.96
C SER A 23 18.39 9.96 -25.42
N ASN A 24 19.39 10.67 -24.89
CA ASN A 24 19.74 10.67 -23.46
C ASN A 24 18.86 11.58 -22.58
N SER A 25 17.92 12.34 -23.15
CA SER A 25 17.10 13.27 -22.37
C SER A 25 15.93 12.57 -21.68
N PRO A 26 15.69 12.80 -20.37
CA PRO A 26 14.50 12.30 -19.68
C PRO A 26 13.20 12.82 -20.32
N CYS A 27 12.20 11.97 -20.46
CA CYS A 27 10.89 12.34 -21.04
C CYS A 27 9.96 12.87 -19.94
N ARG A 28 9.67 12.04 -18.94
CA ARG A 28 8.92 12.32 -17.69
C ARG A 28 7.50 12.88 -17.89
N LEU A 29 6.94 12.72 -19.09
CA LEU A 29 5.58 13.11 -19.43
C LEU A 29 4.57 12.02 -19.08
N GLU A 30 3.59 12.33 -18.22
CA GLU A 30 2.38 11.52 -18.08
C GLU A 30 1.21 12.23 -18.80
N GLY A 31 0.40 11.50 -19.57
CA GLY A 31 -0.71 12.11 -20.32
C GLY A 31 -1.37 11.21 -21.36
N GLU A 32 -2.21 11.83 -22.20
CA GLU A 32 -2.93 11.16 -23.28
C GLU A 32 -3.04 12.06 -24.52
N ILE A 33 -3.11 11.44 -25.69
CA ILE A 33 -3.33 12.09 -26.98
C ILE A 33 -4.32 11.25 -27.76
N GLY A 34 -5.47 11.81 -28.11
CA GLY A 34 -6.45 11.15 -28.97
C GLY A 34 -6.16 11.41 -30.44
N ASP A 35 -6.43 10.42 -31.29
CA ASP A 35 -6.40 10.51 -32.76
C ASP A 35 -5.09 11.10 -33.32
N LEU A 36 -3.98 10.41 -33.05
CA LEU A 36 -2.65 10.78 -33.55
C LEU A 36 -2.66 10.92 -35.09
N VAL A 37 -1.77 11.79 -35.59
CA VAL A 37 -1.64 12.03 -37.03
C VAL A 37 -1.16 10.77 -37.74
N VAL A 38 -1.96 10.28 -38.68
CA VAL A 38 -1.64 9.11 -39.51
C VAL A 38 -1.29 9.57 -40.94
N LEU A 39 -0.14 9.12 -41.44
CA LEU A 39 0.23 9.16 -42.85
C LEU A 39 0.08 7.77 -43.46
N GLY A 40 -0.54 7.66 -44.63
CA GLY A 40 -0.92 6.37 -45.19
C GLY A 40 -2.25 5.87 -44.61
N GLU A 41 -2.45 4.55 -44.59
CA GLU A 41 -3.69 3.94 -44.11
C GLU A 41 -3.36 2.78 -43.17
N ILE A 42 -3.84 2.85 -41.92
CA ILE A 42 -3.71 1.74 -40.98
C ILE A 42 -4.67 0.64 -41.42
N PRO A 43 -4.20 -0.59 -41.66
CA PRO A 43 -5.06 -1.70 -42.03
C PRO A 43 -6.19 -1.90 -41.01
N SER A 44 -7.43 -1.96 -41.47
CA SER A 44 -8.64 -2.06 -40.63
C SER A 44 -8.70 -3.31 -39.76
N ALA A 45 -7.91 -4.35 -40.09
CA ALA A 45 -7.78 -5.56 -39.30
C ALA A 45 -6.86 -5.40 -38.08
N ILE A 46 -6.08 -4.33 -37.97
CA ILE A 46 -5.28 -4.01 -36.78
C ILE A 46 -6.21 -3.37 -35.74
N ASP A 47 -6.67 -4.17 -34.79
CA ASP A 47 -7.50 -3.73 -33.67
C ASP A 47 -6.99 -4.28 -32.33
N GLY A 48 -6.37 -3.42 -31.54
CA GLY A 48 -5.77 -3.79 -30.27
C GLY A 48 -4.94 -2.66 -29.67
N THR A 49 -4.04 -3.01 -28.75
CA THR A 49 -3.15 -2.05 -28.09
C THR A 49 -1.71 -2.53 -28.16
N PHE A 50 -0.81 -1.65 -28.59
CA PHE A 50 0.63 -1.83 -28.46
C PHE A 50 1.12 -1.19 -27.15
N TYR A 51 1.61 -2.00 -26.22
CA TYR A 51 2.21 -1.55 -24.96
C TYR A 51 3.72 -1.60 -25.06
N ARG A 52 4.40 -0.58 -24.55
CA ARG A 52 5.87 -0.55 -24.46
C ARG A 52 6.35 0.23 -23.24
N VAL A 53 7.52 -0.12 -22.71
CA VAL A 53 8.11 0.56 -21.55
C VAL A 53 9.49 1.13 -21.87
N MET A 54 9.83 2.26 -21.27
CA MET A 54 11.16 2.88 -21.33
C MET A 54 11.74 3.08 -19.93
N CYS A 55 13.08 3.15 -19.88
CA CYS A 55 13.85 3.55 -18.70
C CYS A 55 13.91 5.07 -18.59
N ASP A 56 13.11 5.66 -17.70
CA ASP A 56 12.99 7.12 -17.60
C ASP A 56 13.05 7.61 -16.15
N PRO A 57 14.24 7.96 -15.62
CA PRO A 57 14.39 8.31 -14.21
C PRO A 57 13.56 9.55 -13.84
N PHE A 58 12.73 9.42 -12.79
CA PHE A 58 11.86 10.50 -12.33
C PHE A 58 12.61 11.59 -11.54
N VAL A 59 13.72 11.20 -10.90
CA VAL A 59 14.67 12.07 -10.18
C VAL A 59 16.07 11.89 -10.75
N PRO A 60 16.99 12.87 -10.59
CA PRO A 60 18.37 12.68 -11.02
C PRO A 60 18.99 11.45 -10.34
N PRO A 61 19.47 10.43 -11.09
CA PRO A 61 20.08 9.24 -10.52
C PRO A 61 21.48 9.53 -9.98
N ASP A 62 22.05 8.58 -9.23
CA ASP A 62 23.47 8.62 -8.87
C ASP A 62 24.34 8.69 -10.15
N PRO A 63 25.35 9.58 -10.24
CA PRO A 63 26.20 9.71 -11.41
C PRO A 63 26.95 8.43 -11.82
N ASN A 64 27.15 7.49 -10.88
CA ASN A 64 27.78 6.19 -11.14
C ASN A 64 26.76 5.09 -11.44
N ASN A 65 25.46 5.43 -11.48
CA ASN A 65 24.43 4.46 -11.79
C ASN A 65 24.40 4.14 -13.30
N VAL A 66 23.85 2.98 -13.61
CA VAL A 66 23.78 2.47 -14.98
C VAL A 66 22.54 2.98 -15.71
N PRO A 67 22.59 3.08 -17.05
CA PRO A 67 21.49 3.62 -17.86
C PRO A 67 20.16 2.84 -17.75
N ILE A 68 20.23 1.57 -17.36
CA ILE A 68 19.09 0.65 -17.29
C ILE A 68 18.29 0.70 -15.98
N ASP A 69 18.63 1.64 -15.08
CA ASP A 69 18.05 1.78 -13.74
C ASP A 69 17.13 3.01 -13.59
N GLY A 70 16.54 3.48 -14.69
CA GLY A 70 15.49 4.50 -14.67
C GLY A 70 14.11 3.91 -14.37
N ASP A 71 13.19 4.71 -13.81
CA ASP A 71 11.82 4.26 -13.52
C ASP A 71 11.06 3.83 -14.80
N GLY A 72 10.20 2.81 -14.67
CA GLY A 72 9.41 2.27 -15.76
C GLY A 72 8.34 3.25 -16.22
N HIS A 73 8.43 3.67 -17.47
CA HIS A 73 7.53 4.65 -18.07
C HIS A 73 6.82 4.05 -19.29
N VAL A 74 5.54 3.73 -19.14
CA VAL A 74 4.77 2.92 -20.08
C VAL A 74 4.04 3.81 -21.07
N SER A 75 4.08 3.46 -22.35
CA SER A 75 3.22 4.02 -23.39
C SER A 75 2.30 2.93 -23.95
N ALA A 76 1.03 3.25 -24.14
CA ALA A 76 0.02 2.40 -24.75
C ALA A 76 -0.57 3.10 -25.97
N PHE A 77 -0.55 2.41 -27.11
CA PHE A 77 -1.10 2.88 -28.39
C PHE A 77 -2.29 2.01 -28.77
N ARG A 78 -3.50 2.50 -28.53
CA ARG A 78 -4.75 1.80 -28.89
C ARG A 78 -5.05 2.11 -30.35
N ILE A 79 -5.00 1.09 -31.18
CA ILE A 79 -5.27 1.18 -32.62
C ILE A 79 -6.65 0.59 -32.89
N HIS A 80 -7.57 1.38 -33.41
CA HIS A 80 -8.94 0.98 -33.73
C HIS A 80 -9.51 1.84 -34.86
N ASP A 81 -10.29 1.24 -35.75
CA ASP A 81 -10.99 1.95 -36.85
C ASP A 81 -10.06 2.88 -37.67
N GLY A 82 -8.81 2.46 -37.89
CA GLY A 82 -7.81 3.25 -38.63
C GLY A 82 -7.23 4.45 -37.87
N ARG A 83 -7.51 4.56 -36.56
CA ARG A 83 -7.04 5.64 -35.67
C ARG A 83 -6.15 5.10 -34.57
N VAL A 84 -5.34 5.98 -33.99
CA VAL A 84 -4.47 5.62 -32.86
C VAL A 84 -4.58 6.64 -31.74
N ASP A 85 -4.92 6.14 -30.56
CA ASP A 85 -4.89 6.90 -29.32
C ASP A 85 -3.69 6.48 -28.49
N MET A 86 -3.07 7.45 -27.81
CA MET A 86 -1.91 7.23 -26.97
C MET A 86 -2.21 7.60 -25.52
N ARG A 87 -1.73 6.77 -24.58
CA ARG A 87 -1.59 7.11 -23.17
C ARG A 87 -0.19 6.77 -22.70
N ILE A 88 0.35 7.59 -21.79
CA ILE A 88 1.69 7.43 -21.25
C ILE A 88 1.68 7.70 -19.74
N LYS A 89 2.23 6.78 -18.93
CA LYS A 89 2.18 6.84 -17.47
C LYS A 89 3.32 6.07 -16.81
N TYR A 90 3.81 6.54 -15.67
CA TYR A 90 4.76 5.79 -14.87
C TYR A 90 4.12 4.55 -14.24
N VAL A 91 4.91 3.47 -14.10
CA VAL A 91 4.56 2.40 -13.16
C VAL A 91 4.80 2.93 -11.76
N GLU A 92 3.76 3.01 -10.94
CA GLU A 92 3.87 3.54 -9.59
C GLU A 92 4.44 2.49 -8.61
N THR A 93 5.68 2.08 -8.85
CA THR A 93 6.42 1.15 -7.96
C THR A 93 6.67 1.77 -6.60
N GLU A 94 6.99 0.95 -5.58
CA GLU A 94 7.37 1.47 -4.27
C GLU A 94 8.55 2.44 -4.36
N ARG A 95 9.58 2.08 -5.16
CA ARG A 95 10.72 2.95 -5.47
C ARG A 95 10.28 4.29 -6.02
N TYR A 96 9.51 4.28 -7.11
CA TYR A 96 8.99 5.49 -7.73
C TYR A 96 8.19 6.36 -6.75
N LYS A 97 7.26 5.76 -6.00
CA LYS A 97 6.41 6.47 -5.02
C LYS A 97 7.23 7.16 -3.93
N LEU A 98 8.24 6.46 -3.40
CA LEU A 98 9.11 6.97 -2.34
C LEU A 98 10.00 8.11 -2.83
N GLU A 99 10.63 7.95 -3.99
CA GLU A 99 11.49 8.98 -4.58
C GLU A 99 10.68 10.20 -5.06
N ARG A 100 9.50 9.97 -5.66
CA ARG A 100 8.56 11.04 -6.04
C ARG A 100 8.09 11.84 -4.82
N LYS A 101 7.79 11.16 -3.70
CA LYS A 101 7.41 11.82 -2.44
C LYS A 101 8.56 12.62 -1.83
N ALA A 102 9.79 12.09 -1.88
CA ALA A 102 10.97 12.75 -1.34
C ALA A 102 11.52 13.86 -2.25
N GLY A 103 11.20 13.85 -3.55
CA GLY A 103 11.73 14.77 -4.54
C GLY A 103 13.22 14.58 -4.84
N LYS A 104 13.79 13.41 -4.52
CA LYS A 104 15.21 13.05 -4.69
C LYS A 104 15.39 11.54 -4.75
N ALA A 105 16.52 11.08 -5.30
CA ALA A 105 16.92 9.68 -5.27
C ALA A 105 17.11 9.20 -3.82
N LEU A 106 16.59 8.01 -3.53
CA LEU A 106 16.72 7.28 -2.28
C LEU A 106 17.32 5.89 -2.50
N PHE A 107 17.10 5.32 -3.68
CA PHE A 107 17.73 4.11 -4.16
C PHE A 107 19.06 4.47 -4.82
N GLY A 108 20.03 3.58 -4.69
CA GLY A 108 21.43 3.83 -5.03
C GLY A 108 21.79 3.25 -6.41
N LEU A 109 22.92 2.54 -6.46
CA LEU A 109 23.36 1.84 -7.67
C LEU A 109 22.47 0.63 -7.96
N TYR A 110 22.30 0.33 -9.24
CA TYR A 110 21.56 -0.82 -9.75
C TYR A 110 21.86 -2.11 -8.99
N ARG A 111 20.79 -2.68 -8.40
CA ARG A 111 20.81 -3.92 -7.61
C ARG A 111 21.81 -3.93 -6.46
N ASN A 112 22.08 -2.77 -5.86
CA ASN A 112 23.00 -2.65 -4.74
C ASN A 112 22.33 -1.99 -3.51
N PRO A 113 21.63 -2.76 -2.65
CA PRO A 113 20.94 -2.22 -1.48
C PRO A 113 21.87 -1.58 -0.43
N TYR A 114 23.18 -1.84 -0.47
CA TYR A 114 24.15 -1.20 0.43
C TYR A 114 24.36 0.28 0.11
N THR A 115 24.05 0.69 -1.12
CA THR A 115 24.12 2.09 -1.57
C THR A 115 22.80 2.84 -1.39
N HIS A 116 21.74 2.17 -0.97
CA HIS A 116 20.44 2.80 -0.73
C HIS A 116 20.45 3.61 0.57
N HIS A 117 19.67 4.67 0.59
CA HIS A 117 19.36 5.39 1.82
C HIS A 117 18.71 4.43 2.84
N PRO A 118 19.07 4.47 4.13
CA PRO A 118 18.58 3.51 5.12
C PRO A 118 17.05 3.38 5.20
N CYS A 119 16.32 4.48 4.98
CA CYS A 119 14.85 4.49 5.08
C CYS A 119 14.10 3.73 3.98
N VAL A 120 14.76 3.33 2.89
CA VAL A 120 14.12 2.58 1.79
C VAL A 120 14.59 1.13 1.67
N ARG A 121 15.45 0.66 2.59
CA ARG A 121 16.02 -0.69 2.52
C ARG A 121 15.01 -1.83 2.67
N ALA A 122 13.83 -1.53 3.24
CA ALA A 122 12.72 -2.48 3.35
C ALA A 122 11.76 -2.43 2.15
N ALA A 123 11.86 -1.41 1.29
CA ALA A 123 11.00 -1.25 0.13
C ALA A 123 11.48 -2.14 -1.02
N VAL A 124 10.54 -2.48 -1.91
CA VAL A 124 10.84 -3.21 -3.14
C VAL A 124 11.65 -2.32 -4.09
N ASP A 125 12.92 -2.69 -4.32
CA ASP A 125 13.79 -2.05 -5.31
C ASP A 125 13.48 -2.59 -6.71
N SER A 126 12.40 -2.08 -7.29
CA SER A 126 12.01 -2.38 -8.67
C SER A 126 11.63 -1.10 -9.40
N THR A 127 12.16 -0.97 -10.61
CA THR A 127 11.77 0.08 -11.55
C THR A 127 10.65 -0.36 -12.48
N ALA A 128 10.33 -1.66 -12.59
CA ALA A 128 9.34 -2.21 -13.52
C ALA A 128 9.49 -1.68 -14.97
N ASN A 129 10.74 -1.57 -15.44
CA ASN A 129 11.09 -0.80 -16.65
C ASN A 129 11.44 -1.64 -17.88
N THR A 130 11.34 -2.98 -17.82
CA THR A 130 11.95 -3.84 -18.83
C THR A 130 10.94 -4.35 -19.85
N ASN A 131 9.79 -4.90 -19.43
CA ASN A 131 8.80 -5.45 -20.36
C ASN A 131 7.35 -5.29 -19.87
N MET A 132 6.39 -5.37 -20.80
CA MET A 132 4.94 -5.30 -20.56
C MET A 132 4.25 -6.53 -21.14
N VAL A 133 3.75 -7.45 -20.30
CA VAL A 133 3.14 -8.71 -20.76
C VAL A 133 1.68 -8.81 -20.30
N PHE A 134 0.77 -9.13 -21.22
CA PHE A 134 -0.63 -9.37 -20.87
C PHE A 134 -0.87 -10.87 -20.62
N TRP A 135 -1.18 -11.24 -19.38
CA TRP A 135 -1.47 -12.62 -19.01
C TRP A 135 -2.55 -12.70 -17.94
N SER A 136 -3.40 -13.73 -17.98
CA SER A 136 -4.47 -13.92 -17.00
C SER A 136 -5.39 -12.69 -16.84
N ASN A 137 -5.64 -11.96 -17.93
CA ASN A 137 -6.40 -10.69 -17.95
C ASN A 137 -5.77 -9.57 -17.10
N ARG A 138 -4.44 -9.56 -16.98
CA ARG A 138 -3.64 -8.56 -16.26
C ARG A 138 -2.53 -8.06 -17.17
N LEU A 139 -2.27 -6.76 -17.16
CA LEU A 139 -1.10 -6.19 -17.82
C LEU A 139 0.04 -6.11 -16.79
N LEU A 140 1.10 -6.89 -17.00
CA LEU A 140 2.23 -7.02 -16.08
C LEU A 140 3.39 -6.14 -16.53
N ALA A 141 3.83 -5.23 -15.67
CA ALA A 141 5.08 -4.48 -15.82
C ALA A 141 6.22 -5.22 -15.10
N LEU A 142 7.26 -5.55 -15.87
CA LEU A 142 8.29 -6.51 -15.45
C LEU A 142 9.65 -5.85 -15.24
N LYS A 143 10.36 -6.33 -14.22
CA LYS A 143 11.79 -6.13 -13.99
C LYS A 143 12.34 -7.38 -13.33
N GLU A 144 13.40 -7.94 -13.90
CA GLU A 144 14.02 -9.22 -13.52
C GLU A 144 14.49 -9.36 -12.06
N VAL A 145 14.44 -8.28 -11.26
CA VAL A 145 14.97 -8.22 -9.90
C VAL A 145 13.88 -8.30 -8.83
N ALA A 146 12.61 -8.35 -9.23
CA ALA A 146 11.44 -8.31 -8.36
C ALA A 146 10.25 -9.09 -8.97
N CYS A 147 9.17 -9.27 -8.20
CA CYS A 147 7.90 -9.76 -8.71
C CYS A 147 7.23 -8.72 -9.63
N PRO A 148 6.25 -9.12 -10.48
CA PRO A 148 5.64 -8.19 -11.43
C PRO A 148 4.72 -7.17 -10.75
N TYR A 149 4.60 -5.99 -11.34
CA TYR A 149 3.54 -5.03 -11.00
C TYR A 149 2.37 -5.21 -11.98
N GLU A 150 1.15 -5.28 -11.47
CA GLU A 150 -0.05 -5.25 -12.30
C GLU A 150 -0.45 -3.81 -12.62
N MET A 151 -0.85 -3.57 -13.87
CA MET A 151 -1.42 -2.31 -14.34
C MET A 151 -2.78 -2.56 -14.99
N ASP A 152 -3.66 -1.58 -14.89
CA ASP A 152 -4.88 -1.56 -15.68
C ASP A 152 -4.53 -1.33 -17.17
N PRO A 153 -4.97 -2.19 -18.10
CA PRO A 153 -4.58 -2.11 -19.50
C PRO A 153 -5.17 -0.90 -20.25
N ASP A 154 -6.23 -0.27 -19.74
CA ASP A 154 -6.82 0.92 -20.34
C ASP A 154 -6.22 2.19 -19.73
N THR A 155 -6.27 2.31 -18.41
CA THR A 155 -5.90 3.53 -17.67
C THR A 155 -4.41 3.64 -17.38
N LEU A 156 -3.66 2.53 -17.48
CA LEU A 156 -2.28 2.39 -17.01
C LEU A 156 -2.12 2.70 -15.50
N GLU A 157 -3.19 2.67 -14.71
CA GLU A 157 -3.08 2.73 -13.25
C GLU A 157 -2.41 1.46 -12.71
N THR A 158 -1.38 1.62 -11.88
CA THR A 158 -0.77 0.48 -11.17
C THR A 158 -1.71 -0.03 -10.09
N ILE A 159 -2.06 -1.32 -10.17
CA ILE A 159 -3.06 -1.98 -9.31
C ILE A 159 -2.40 -2.55 -8.05
N CYS A 160 -1.42 -3.45 -8.21
CA CYS A 160 -0.71 -4.07 -7.09
C CYS A 160 0.68 -4.58 -7.49
N TYR A 161 1.51 -4.82 -6.47
CA TYR A 161 2.73 -5.62 -6.59
C TYR A 161 2.39 -7.09 -6.37
N ASP A 162 3.01 -7.97 -7.15
CA ASP A 162 2.85 -9.43 -7.08
C ASP A 162 1.38 -9.92 -7.16
N PRO A 163 0.71 -9.72 -8.32
CA PRO A 163 -0.70 -10.10 -8.51
C PRO A 163 -0.99 -11.59 -8.42
N PHE A 164 0.03 -12.45 -8.42
CA PHE A 164 -0.11 -13.90 -8.26
C PHE A 164 0.00 -14.33 -6.79
N GLY A 165 0.33 -13.42 -5.87
CA GLY A 165 0.48 -13.66 -4.44
C GLY A 165 1.62 -14.62 -4.09
N ASP A 166 1.63 -15.12 -2.85
CA ASP A 166 2.69 -15.99 -2.31
C ASP A 166 2.69 -17.43 -2.89
N GLN A 167 2.20 -17.63 -4.12
CA GLN A 167 2.20 -18.95 -4.78
C GLN A 167 3.62 -19.52 -4.95
N VAL A 168 4.62 -18.66 -5.19
CA VAL A 168 6.04 -19.01 -5.28
C VAL A 168 6.83 -18.13 -4.31
N LYS A 169 7.66 -18.74 -3.46
CA LYS A 169 8.52 -18.01 -2.51
C LYS A 169 9.80 -17.51 -3.17
N ALA A 170 9.69 -16.83 -4.30
CA ALA A 170 10.82 -16.26 -5.02
C ALA A 170 10.80 -14.73 -4.93
N LYS A 171 11.99 -14.12 -4.94
CA LYS A 171 12.14 -12.66 -4.91
C LYS A 171 12.21 -12.03 -6.31
N ALA A 172 12.20 -12.83 -7.36
CA ALA A 172 12.43 -12.40 -8.73
C ALA A 172 11.48 -13.10 -9.70
N PHE A 173 11.09 -12.35 -10.74
CA PHE A 173 10.28 -12.79 -11.86
C PHE A 173 10.93 -12.27 -13.14
N THR A 174 11.12 -13.12 -14.15
CA THR A 174 11.81 -12.75 -15.39
C THR A 174 11.09 -11.61 -16.13
N ALA A 175 11.85 -10.74 -16.80
CA ALA A 175 11.28 -9.78 -17.75
C ALA A 175 10.95 -10.41 -19.11
N HIS A 176 11.36 -11.66 -19.36
CA HIS A 176 11.10 -12.41 -20.59
C HIS A 176 10.37 -13.72 -20.33
N PRO A 177 9.15 -13.67 -19.74
CA PRO A 177 8.33 -14.86 -19.66
C PRO A 177 7.88 -15.24 -21.08
N LYS A 178 7.68 -16.53 -21.33
CA LYS A 178 7.28 -17.02 -22.66
C LYS A 178 5.87 -17.61 -22.59
N VAL A 179 4.98 -17.11 -23.43
CA VAL A 179 3.65 -17.71 -23.60
C VAL A 179 3.81 -18.93 -24.51
N ASP A 180 3.39 -20.09 -24.02
CA ASP A 180 3.24 -21.27 -24.86
C ASP A 180 1.82 -21.30 -25.44
N PRO A 181 1.64 -21.05 -26.76
CA PRO A 181 0.32 -20.98 -27.37
C PRO A 181 -0.39 -22.34 -27.45
N TYR A 182 0.34 -23.45 -27.28
CA TYR A 182 -0.19 -24.82 -27.37
C TYR A 182 -0.68 -25.32 -26.02
N SER A 183 0.11 -25.13 -24.97
CA SER A 183 -0.29 -25.50 -23.60
C SER A 183 -1.05 -24.40 -22.86
N LYS A 184 -1.10 -23.18 -23.42
CA LYS A 184 -1.76 -21.99 -22.86
C LYS A 184 -1.29 -21.67 -21.45
N GLU A 185 0.02 -21.63 -21.29
CA GLU A 185 0.67 -21.24 -20.04
C GLU A 185 1.72 -20.16 -20.28
N LEU A 186 1.95 -19.34 -19.26
CA LEU A 186 3.08 -18.43 -19.19
C LEU A 186 4.21 -19.12 -18.45
N VAL A 187 5.28 -19.47 -19.16
CA VAL A 187 6.49 -20.06 -18.57
C VAL A 187 7.37 -18.94 -18.03
N VAL A 188 7.75 -19.06 -16.76
CA VAL A 188 8.45 -18.06 -15.98
C VAL A 188 9.68 -18.67 -15.33
N PHE A 189 10.73 -17.87 -15.20
CA PHE A 189 11.83 -18.16 -14.29
C PHE A 189 12.15 -16.93 -13.43
N GLY A 190 12.93 -17.12 -12.38
CA GLY A 190 13.56 -16.05 -11.60
C GLY A 190 14.94 -16.52 -11.16
N TYR A 191 15.96 -15.69 -11.37
CA TYR A 191 17.32 -15.94 -10.91
C TYR A 191 17.61 -15.10 -9.65
N GLU A 192 18.65 -15.47 -8.89
CA GLU A 192 18.84 -14.96 -7.51
C GLU A 192 17.54 -15.11 -6.69
N ALA A 193 16.80 -16.20 -6.93
CA ALA A 193 15.41 -16.33 -6.50
C ALA A 193 15.25 -16.34 -4.98
N LYS A 194 16.29 -16.71 -4.22
CA LYS A 194 16.32 -16.63 -2.75
C LYS A 194 16.89 -15.31 -2.21
N GLY A 195 17.38 -14.44 -3.09
CA GLY A 195 17.87 -13.10 -2.78
C GLY A 195 19.25 -12.79 -3.35
N LEU A 196 19.74 -11.60 -3.00
CA LEU A 196 20.97 -11.01 -3.52
C LEU A 196 22.19 -11.94 -3.41
N GLY A 197 22.86 -12.18 -4.54
CA GLY A 197 24.06 -12.99 -4.68
C GLY A 197 23.82 -14.51 -4.66
N THR A 198 22.57 -14.99 -4.64
CA THR A 198 22.27 -16.43 -4.60
C THR A 198 22.34 -17.06 -5.98
N LYS A 199 22.71 -18.35 -6.05
CA LYS A 199 22.73 -19.12 -7.31
C LYS A 199 21.38 -19.74 -7.66
N ASP A 200 20.40 -19.62 -6.77
CA ASP A 200 19.10 -20.25 -6.89
C ASP A 200 18.32 -19.68 -8.08
N ILE A 201 17.78 -20.58 -8.89
CA ILE A 201 16.84 -20.29 -9.97
C ILE A 201 15.54 -21.03 -9.64
N VAL A 202 14.42 -20.32 -9.76
CA VAL A 202 13.09 -20.95 -9.80
C VAL A 202 12.57 -20.92 -11.23
N ILE A 203 11.90 -22.00 -11.65
CA ILE A 203 11.20 -22.12 -12.93
C ILE A 203 9.79 -22.65 -12.62
N TYR A 204 8.76 -22.05 -13.22
CA TYR A 204 7.38 -22.49 -13.06
C TYR A 204 6.51 -21.99 -14.22
N ALA A 205 5.31 -22.53 -14.35
CA ALA A 205 4.31 -22.06 -15.30
C ALA A 205 3.11 -21.46 -14.58
N LEU A 206 2.46 -20.46 -15.20
CA LEU A 206 1.17 -19.92 -14.77
C LEU A 206 0.13 -20.23 -15.84
N ASP A 207 -1.00 -20.82 -15.46
CA ASP A 207 -2.12 -21.04 -16.39
C ASP A 207 -2.88 -19.74 -16.72
N GLU A 208 -3.88 -19.83 -17.60
CA GLU A 208 -4.72 -18.69 -18.00
C GLU A 208 -5.48 -18.01 -16.84
N GLN A 209 -5.53 -18.65 -15.65
CA GLN A 209 -6.12 -18.08 -14.43
C GLN A 209 -5.06 -17.53 -13.47
N GLY A 210 -3.78 -17.63 -13.81
CA GLY A 210 -2.67 -17.19 -12.98
C GLY A 210 -2.34 -18.15 -11.84
N ILE A 211 -2.75 -19.43 -11.94
CA ILE A 211 -2.39 -20.47 -10.97
C ILE A 211 -1.10 -21.15 -11.39
N LYS A 212 -0.20 -21.32 -10.42
CA LYS A 212 1.13 -21.90 -10.59
C LYS A 212 1.09 -23.43 -10.74
N HIS A 213 1.82 -23.93 -11.73
CA HIS A 213 2.15 -25.35 -11.92
C HIS A 213 3.64 -25.55 -12.24
N ASP A 214 4.10 -26.82 -12.22
CA ASP A 214 5.43 -27.24 -12.66
C ASP A 214 6.63 -26.50 -12.02
N GLU A 215 6.53 -26.16 -10.73
CA GLU A 215 7.61 -25.49 -9.99
C GLU A 215 8.86 -26.37 -9.79
N GLN A 216 10.01 -25.82 -10.19
CA GLN A 216 11.33 -26.44 -10.10
C GLN A 216 12.35 -25.43 -9.59
N TRP A 217 13.19 -25.87 -8.64
CA TRP A 217 14.32 -25.12 -8.12
C TRP A 217 15.61 -25.78 -8.54
N ILE A 218 16.51 -25.02 -9.14
CA ILE A 218 17.84 -25.46 -9.55
C ILE A 218 18.89 -24.42 -9.13
N GLU A 219 20.17 -24.75 -9.29
CA GLU A 219 21.26 -23.81 -9.03
C GLU A 219 22.01 -23.53 -10.33
N SER A 220 22.28 -22.25 -10.59
CA SER A 220 23.23 -21.83 -11.62
C SER A 220 24.66 -22.25 -11.24
N PRO A 221 25.55 -22.55 -12.20
CA PRO A 221 26.97 -22.83 -11.90
C PRO A 221 27.65 -21.71 -11.08
N TRP A 222 27.29 -20.45 -11.34
CA TRP A 222 27.69 -19.28 -10.54
C TRP A 222 26.58 -18.21 -10.57
N CYS A 223 26.68 -17.19 -9.71
CA CYS A 223 25.72 -16.10 -9.67
C CYS A 223 26.02 -15.11 -10.81
N ALA A 224 25.15 -15.08 -11.81
CA ALA A 224 25.29 -14.25 -12.99
C ALA A 224 23.95 -13.86 -13.59
N PHE A 225 24.03 -12.97 -14.56
CA PHE A 225 22.91 -12.43 -15.31
C PHE A 225 22.26 -13.55 -16.15
N ILE A 226 20.96 -13.78 -15.93
CA ILE A 226 20.10 -14.61 -16.78
C ILE A 226 18.94 -13.73 -17.22
N HIS A 227 19.08 -13.06 -18.37
CA HIS A 227 18.12 -12.08 -18.83
C HIS A 227 16.93 -12.71 -19.55
N ASP A 228 17.23 -13.62 -20.49
CA ASP A 228 16.25 -14.23 -21.39
C ASP A 228 16.37 -15.76 -21.39
N CYS A 229 15.34 -16.41 -21.93
CA CYS A 229 15.27 -17.86 -22.09
C CYS A 229 14.62 -18.22 -23.43
N VAL A 230 14.74 -19.48 -23.84
CA VAL A 230 13.83 -20.07 -24.85
C VAL A 230 13.07 -21.23 -24.24
N ILE A 231 11.90 -21.51 -24.80
CA ILE A 231 11.11 -22.70 -24.48
C ILE A 231 10.86 -23.52 -25.74
N THR A 232 10.86 -24.84 -25.58
CA THR A 232 10.36 -25.85 -26.53
C THR A 232 9.20 -26.60 -25.86
N PRO A 233 8.54 -27.59 -26.48
CA PRO A 233 7.47 -28.33 -25.83
C PRO A 233 7.94 -29.00 -24.52
N ASN A 234 9.19 -29.48 -24.49
CA ASN A 234 9.73 -30.24 -23.36
C ASN A 234 10.79 -29.52 -22.53
N TRP A 235 11.44 -28.46 -23.05
CA TRP A 235 12.62 -27.85 -22.43
C TRP A 235 12.49 -26.34 -22.27
N ILE A 236 13.16 -25.82 -21.25
CA ILE A 236 13.53 -24.41 -21.13
C ILE A 236 15.05 -24.32 -21.14
N VAL A 237 15.59 -23.37 -21.90
CA VAL A 237 17.02 -23.07 -21.94
C VAL A 237 17.24 -21.65 -21.46
N LEU A 238 17.98 -21.51 -20.37
CA LEU A 238 18.35 -20.23 -19.78
C LEU A 238 19.73 -19.80 -20.26
N LEU A 239 19.87 -18.55 -20.70
CA LEU A 239 21.13 -18.01 -21.22
C LEU A 239 21.86 -17.27 -20.10
N LEU A 240 22.91 -17.89 -19.57
CA LEU A 240 23.76 -17.34 -18.52
C LEU A 240 24.94 -16.59 -19.16
N TRP A 241 24.97 -15.28 -18.97
CA TRP A 241 26.05 -14.43 -19.48
C TRP A 241 27.30 -14.51 -18.61
N PRO A 242 28.50 -14.26 -19.15
CA PRO A 242 29.76 -14.36 -18.42
C PRO A 242 30.02 -13.12 -17.53
N PHE A 243 29.05 -12.82 -16.66
CA PHE A 243 29.19 -11.90 -15.54
C PHE A 243 29.41 -12.65 -14.24
N GLU A 244 29.87 -11.96 -13.21
CA GLU A 244 29.84 -12.44 -11.83
C GLU A 244 29.16 -11.39 -10.93
N ALA A 245 28.43 -11.85 -9.92
CA ALA A 245 28.05 -11.05 -8.75
C ALA A 245 28.91 -11.37 -7.54
N LYS A 246 29.40 -10.33 -6.83
CA LYS A 246 30.12 -10.47 -5.56
C LYS A 246 29.52 -9.53 -4.52
N VAL A 247 28.99 -10.09 -3.44
CA VAL A 247 28.38 -9.30 -2.35
C VAL A 247 29.39 -8.34 -1.71
N GLU A 248 30.65 -8.75 -1.57
CA GLU A 248 31.70 -7.89 -1.02
C GLU A 248 32.02 -6.69 -1.95
N ARG A 249 31.92 -6.86 -3.28
CA ARG A 249 32.03 -5.75 -4.23
C ARG A 249 30.90 -4.74 -4.02
N MET A 250 29.67 -5.23 -3.84
CA MET A 250 28.51 -4.37 -3.59
C MET A 250 28.62 -3.62 -2.25
N LYS A 251 29.04 -4.29 -1.18
CA LYS A 251 29.30 -3.66 0.13
C LYS A 251 30.37 -2.58 0.07
N ALA A 252 31.35 -2.73 -0.83
CA ALA A 252 32.35 -1.71 -1.12
C ALA A 252 31.83 -0.55 -2.00
N GLY A 253 30.52 -0.48 -2.27
CA GLY A 253 29.88 0.59 -3.05
C GLY A 253 30.10 0.49 -4.56
N LYS A 254 30.46 -0.69 -5.09
CA LYS A 254 30.68 -0.92 -6.53
C LYS A 254 29.48 -1.65 -7.17
N GLN A 255 29.55 -1.85 -8.49
CA GLN A 255 28.47 -2.45 -9.29
C GLN A 255 28.12 -3.88 -8.87
N HIS A 256 26.84 -4.25 -9.03
CA HIS A 256 26.37 -5.62 -8.82
C HIS A 256 27.06 -6.60 -9.78
N TRP A 257 27.18 -6.26 -11.06
CA TRP A 257 27.78 -7.10 -12.10
C TRP A 257 29.18 -6.67 -12.46
N ALA A 258 30.04 -7.65 -12.78
CA ALA A 258 31.32 -7.43 -13.46
C ALA A 258 31.51 -8.53 -14.51
N TRP A 259 31.90 -8.15 -15.72
CA TRP A 259 32.19 -9.11 -16.79
C TRP A 259 33.44 -9.95 -16.44
N SER A 260 33.48 -11.21 -16.88
CA SER A 260 34.64 -12.07 -16.75
C SER A 260 34.98 -12.70 -18.10
N TYR A 261 36.18 -12.40 -18.61
CA TYR A 261 36.70 -13.00 -19.84
C TYR A 261 37.13 -14.47 -19.66
N ASP A 262 37.22 -14.95 -18.42
CA ASP A 262 37.56 -16.34 -18.11
C ASP A 262 36.33 -17.26 -18.12
N LEU A 263 35.12 -16.69 -18.20
CA LEU A 263 33.87 -17.44 -18.18
C LEU A 263 33.31 -17.67 -19.60
N PRO A 264 32.76 -18.86 -19.88
CA PRO A 264 32.08 -19.14 -21.14
C PRO A 264 30.67 -18.57 -21.17
N ALA A 265 30.12 -18.34 -22.38
CA ALA A 265 28.67 -18.27 -22.53
C ALA A 265 28.07 -19.63 -22.14
N THR A 266 27.00 -19.64 -21.34
CA THR A 266 26.48 -20.88 -20.75
C THR A 266 24.98 -21.02 -20.96
N PHE A 267 24.56 -22.22 -21.36
CA PHE A 267 23.18 -22.57 -21.65
C PHE A 267 22.73 -23.62 -20.64
N ILE A 268 21.82 -23.24 -19.73
CA ILE A 268 21.27 -24.14 -18.72
C ILE A 268 19.99 -24.75 -19.29
N VAL A 269 20.02 -26.04 -19.59
CA VAL A 269 18.92 -26.80 -20.20
C VAL A 269 18.19 -27.58 -19.12
N VAL A 270 16.89 -27.32 -18.99
CA VAL A 270 16.04 -27.86 -17.93
C VAL A 270 14.78 -28.45 -18.56
N PRO A 271 14.37 -29.68 -18.19
CA PRO A 271 13.06 -30.17 -18.57
C PRO A 271 11.98 -29.24 -17.99
N ARG A 272 10.99 -28.81 -18.80
CA ARG A 272 9.90 -27.92 -18.35
C ARG A 272 9.10 -28.51 -17.19
N ARG A 273 9.03 -29.84 -17.12
CA ARG A 273 8.24 -30.57 -16.13
C ARG A 273 9.06 -31.69 -15.52
N LYS A 274 8.82 -31.97 -14.24
CA LYS A 274 9.43 -33.12 -13.55
C LYS A 274 9.02 -34.46 -14.16
N THR A 275 7.95 -34.50 -14.93
CA THR A 275 7.43 -35.68 -15.64
C THR A 275 7.78 -35.70 -17.12
N SER A 276 8.45 -34.65 -17.66
CA SER A 276 8.89 -34.64 -19.05
C SER A 276 9.73 -35.88 -19.35
N LYS A 277 9.49 -36.48 -20.52
CA LYS A 277 10.36 -37.55 -21.02
C LYS A 277 11.71 -36.94 -21.34
N VAL A 278 12.76 -37.48 -20.74
CA VAL A 278 14.14 -37.08 -20.99
C VAL A 278 14.87 -38.17 -21.78
N PRO A 279 15.92 -37.83 -22.56
CA PRO A 279 16.73 -38.82 -23.27
C PRO A 279 17.31 -39.86 -22.31
N ALA A 280 17.61 -41.07 -22.79
CA ALA A 280 18.11 -42.16 -21.96
C ALA A 280 19.44 -41.84 -21.24
N SER A 281 20.20 -40.86 -21.75
CA SER A 281 21.42 -40.40 -21.08
C SER A 281 21.14 -39.56 -19.84
N TRP A 282 19.91 -39.05 -19.63
CA TRP A 282 19.51 -38.18 -18.53
C TRP A 282 18.94 -38.95 -17.34
N LYS A 283 19.12 -38.39 -16.14
CA LYS A 283 18.36 -38.78 -14.94
C LYS A 283 17.11 -37.91 -14.82
N GLN A 284 16.01 -38.47 -14.34
CA GLN A 284 14.78 -37.72 -14.12
C GLN A 284 15.02 -36.57 -13.11
N GLY A 285 14.61 -35.35 -13.48
CA GLY A 285 14.76 -34.17 -12.64
C GLY A 285 16.16 -33.53 -12.62
N GLU A 286 17.11 -34.02 -13.43
CA GLU A 286 18.39 -33.32 -13.61
C GLU A 286 18.25 -32.14 -14.59
N HIS A 287 19.16 -31.18 -14.48
CA HIS A 287 19.42 -30.15 -15.48
C HIS A 287 20.86 -30.30 -15.98
N ARG A 288 21.14 -29.80 -17.19
CA ARG A 288 22.50 -29.81 -17.76
C ARG A 288 22.93 -28.42 -18.17
N VAL A 289 24.23 -28.20 -18.19
CA VAL A 289 24.83 -26.98 -18.70
C VAL A 289 25.69 -27.26 -19.91
N TYR A 290 25.63 -26.38 -20.89
CA TYR A 290 26.45 -26.42 -22.09
C TYR A 290 27.20 -25.11 -22.22
N HIS A 291 28.40 -25.16 -22.78
CA HIS A 291 29.29 -24.01 -22.85
C HIS A 291 29.63 -23.66 -24.28
N TRP A 292 29.84 -22.38 -24.49
CA TRP A 292 30.46 -21.86 -25.68
C TRP A 292 31.56 -20.85 -25.33
N LYS A 293 32.31 -20.39 -26.33
CA LYS A 293 33.28 -19.30 -26.19
C LYS A 293 32.67 -18.10 -25.47
N ASN A 294 33.49 -17.33 -24.75
CA ASN A 294 33.08 -16.07 -24.12
C ASN A 294 32.41 -15.16 -25.17
N CYS A 295 31.13 -14.86 -24.96
CA CYS A 295 30.31 -13.98 -25.76
C CYS A 295 29.03 -13.66 -24.98
N MET A 296 28.22 -12.74 -25.50
CA MET A 296 26.94 -12.37 -24.91
C MET A 296 25.80 -12.74 -25.86
N PRO A 297 25.15 -13.91 -25.68
CA PRO A 297 23.93 -14.23 -26.41
C PRO A 297 22.76 -13.50 -25.75
N ILE A 298 22.32 -12.37 -26.30
CA ILE A 298 21.48 -11.41 -25.54
C ILE A 298 20.02 -11.85 -25.50
N HIS A 299 19.27 -11.58 -26.59
CA HIS A 299 17.85 -11.91 -26.69
C HIS A 299 17.62 -13.06 -27.65
N THR A 300 16.53 -13.77 -27.40
CA THR A 300 16.19 -15.03 -28.07
C THR A 300 15.07 -14.85 -29.08
N GLY A 301 15.16 -15.53 -30.23
CA GLY A 301 14.07 -15.53 -31.23
C GLY A 301 13.10 -16.68 -31.06
N GLY A 302 13.60 -17.91 -31.07
CA GLY A 302 12.78 -19.13 -30.98
C GLY A 302 13.64 -20.37 -30.73
N ALA A 303 12.99 -21.50 -30.43
CA ALA A 303 13.64 -22.78 -30.22
C ALA A 303 12.71 -23.94 -30.55
N TRP A 304 13.30 -25.07 -30.96
CA TRP A 304 12.59 -26.30 -31.27
C TRP A 304 13.46 -27.54 -31.02
N GLU A 305 12.80 -28.68 -30.98
CA GLU A 305 13.41 -30.00 -30.81
C GLU A 305 13.40 -30.75 -32.15
N GLU A 306 14.45 -31.51 -32.45
CA GLU A 306 14.47 -32.48 -33.55
C GLU A 306 14.64 -33.92 -33.02
N GLY A 307 14.20 -34.90 -33.82
CA GLY A 307 13.98 -36.28 -33.37
C GLY A 307 15.25 -37.09 -33.01
N ASP A 308 16.43 -36.55 -33.29
CA ASP A 308 17.74 -37.15 -32.99
C ASP A 308 18.29 -36.73 -31.61
N GLY A 309 17.50 -36.00 -30.81
CA GLY A 309 17.93 -35.47 -29.53
C GLY A 309 18.68 -34.14 -29.66
N LYS A 310 18.56 -33.45 -30.80
CA LYS A 310 19.03 -32.09 -30.95
C LYS A 310 17.98 -31.07 -30.53
N LEU A 311 18.45 -30.01 -29.89
CA LEU A 311 17.69 -28.82 -29.58
C LEU A 311 18.34 -27.64 -30.29
N TYR A 312 17.55 -26.90 -31.05
CA TYR A 312 17.98 -25.67 -31.70
C TYR A 312 17.39 -24.47 -30.98
N LEU A 313 18.18 -23.41 -30.84
CA LEU A 313 17.70 -22.11 -30.40
C LEU A 313 18.37 -20.99 -31.17
N GLU A 314 17.74 -19.83 -31.26
CA GLU A 314 18.27 -18.68 -31.96
C GLU A 314 18.39 -17.47 -31.04
N SER A 315 19.48 -16.72 -31.17
CA SER A 315 19.71 -15.51 -30.38
C SER A 315 20.53 -14.46 -31.14
N SER A 316 20.39 -13.20 -30.75
CA SER A 316 21.43 -12.21 -31.01
C SER A 316 22.69 -12.60 -30.23
N ARG A 317 23.86 -12.25 -30.76
CA ARG A 317 25.15 -12.55 -30.14
C ARG A 317 26.11 -11.40 -30.35
N VAL A 318 26.73 -10.94 -29.25
CA VAL A 318 27.87 -10.02 -29.27
C VAL A 318 29.13 -10.79 -28.88
N HIS A 319 30.20 -10.64 -29.66
CA HIS A 319 31.48 -11.34 -29.45
C HIS A 319 32.34 -10.74 -28.31
N ASP A 320 31.75 -9.91 -27.45
CA ASP A 320 32.39 -9.25 -26.31
C ASP A 320 31.29 -8.80 -25.31
N ASN A 321 31.68 -8.11 -24.23
CA ASN A 321 30.76 -7.46 -23.30
C ASN A 321 29.93 -6.37 -24.00
N ALA A 322 28.63 -6.61 -24.11
CA ALA A 322 27.71 -5.66 -24.70
C ALA A 322 27.42 -4.47 -23.74
N PHE A 323 27.62 -4.63 -22.43
CA PHE A 323 27.34 -3.61 -21.41
C PHE A 323 28.61 -2.98 -20.82
N PRO A 324 29.19 -1.94 -21.45
CA PRO A 324 30.44 -1.31 -20.99
C PRO A 324 30.32 -0.67 -19.60
N PHE A 325 29.10 -0.37 -19.15
CA PHE A 325 28.80 0.13 -17.79
C PHE A 325 28.89 -0.95 -16.70
N PHE A 326 29.06 -2.22 -17.07
CA PHE A 326 29.44 -3.32 -16.18
C PHE A 326 30.82 -3.89 -16.58
N PRO A 327 31.91 -3.13 -16.39
CA PRO A 327 33.23 -3.59 -16.79
C PRO A 327 33.72 -4.77 -15.91
N PRO A 328 34.71 -5.54 -16.38
CA PRO A 328 35.50 -6.43 -15.54
C PRO A 328 36.21 -5.68 -14.39
N GLU A 329 36.68 -6.43 -13.38
CA GLU A 329 37.38 -5.88 -12.21
C GLU A 329 38.68 -5.15 -12.56
N ASP A 330 39.32 -5.50 -13.68
CA ASP A 330 40.52 -4.84 -14.20
C ASP A 330 40.21 -3.53 -14.96
N GLY A 331 38.93 -3.18 -15.13
CA GLY A 331 38.46 -1.96 -15.77
C GLY A 331 38.54 -1.95 -17.30
N ARG A 332 38.94 -3.07 -17.93
CA ARG A 332 39.02 -3.20 -19.39
C ARG A 332 37.67 -2.92 -20.05
N GLN A 333 37.69 -2.14 -21.13
CA GLN A 333 36.51 -1.84 -21.93
C GLN A 333 36.36 -2.84 -23.08
N PRO A 334 35.12 -3.11 -23.55
CA PRO A 334 34.90 -3.96 -24.71
C PRO A 334 35.54 -3.37 -25.96
N SER A 335 35.84 -4.23 -26.94
CA SER A 335 36.35 -3.82 -28.24
C SER A 335 35.39 -2.82 -28.92
N PRO A 336 35.87 -1.65 -29.40
CA PRO A 336 35.04 -0.70 -30.14
C PRO A 336 34.42 -1.28 -31.42
N GLY A 337 35.00 -2.36 -31.96
CA GLY A 337 34.51 -3.10 -33.12
C GLY A 337 33.96 -4.48 -32.80
N ALA A 338 33.47 -4.70 -31.57
CA ALA A 338 32.86 -5.97 -31.18
C ALA A 338 31.76 -6.36 -32.20
N LYS A 339 31.94 -7.52 -32.83
CA LYS A 339 30.98 -8.04 -33.80
C LYS A 339 29.67 -8.38 -33.09
N ALA A 340 28.56 -8.06 -33.73
CA ALA A 340 27.24 -8.53 -33.36
C ALA A 340 26.58 -9.22 -34.57
N ASP A 341 25.95 -10.36 -34.34
CA ASP A 341 25.27 -11.16 -35.36
C ASP A 341 24.03 -11.86 -34.77
N TYR A 342 23.15 -12.39 -35.64
CA TYR A 342 22.04 -13.25 -35.24
C TYR A 342 22.33 -14.69 -35.65
N VAL A 343 22.26 -15.62 -34.71
CA VAL A 343 22.77 -16.98 -34.88
C VAL A 343 21.82 -18.05 -34.36
N ARG A 344 21.96 -19.26 -34.91
CA ARG A 344 21.31 -20.49 -34.46
C ARG A 344 22.31 -21.41 -33.79
N TRP A 345 22.04 -21.73 -32.54
CA TRP A 345 22.80 -22.67 -31.72
C TRP A 345 22.23 -24.08 -31.86
N GLU A 346 23.12 -25.07 -31.77
CA GLU A 346 22.78 -26.50 -31.72
C GLU A 346 23.24 -27.07 -30.37
N ILE A 347 22.32 -27.68 -29.63
CA ILE A 347 22.59 -28.42 -28.40
C ILE A 347 22.27 -29.89 -28.64
N ASP A 348 23.25 -30.77 -28.46
CA ASP A 348 23.03 -32.21 -28.39
C ASP A 348 22.61 -32.59 -26.97
N LEU A 349 21.33 -32.94 -26.79
CA LEU A 349 20.79 -33.36 -25.49
C LEU A 349 21.40 -34.69 -25.03
N ASN A 350 21.96 -35.52 -25.92
CA ASN A 350 22.59 -36.76 -25.51
C ASN A 350 23.96 -36.55 -24.87
N ALA A 351 24.63 -35.44 -25.19
CA ALA A 351 25.94 -35.09 -24.65
C ALA A 351 25.88 -34.77 -23.14
N PRO A 352 26.93 -35.10 -22.37
CA PRO A 352 26.98 -34.87 -20.93
C PRO A 352 26.99 -33.38 -20.59
N THR A 353 26.65 -33.05 -19.33
CA THR A 353 26.79 -31.69 -18.82
C THR A 353 28.25 -31.21 -18.91
N GLY A 354 28.46 -29.93 -19.20
CA GLY A 354 29.76 -29.30 -19.40
C GLY A 354 30.31 -29.39 -20.83
N THR A 355 29.57 -29.99 -21.76
CA THR A 355 29.99 -30.09 -23.17
C THR A 355 30.15 -28.71 -23.81
N GLN A 356 31.23 -28.56 -24.57
CA GLN A 356 31.44 -27.42 -25.48
C GLN A 356 30.56 -27.61 -26.72
N MET A 357 29.71 -26.63 -26.98
CA MET A 357 28.85 -26.58 -28.16
C MET A 357 29.68 -26.41 -29.44
N VAL A 358 29.07 -26.56 -30.60
CA VAL A 358 29.70 -26.26 -31.90
C VAL A 358 29.56 -24.77 -32.24
N ASP A 359 30.34 -24.28 -33.21
CA ASP A 359 30.15 -22.91 -33.74
C ASP A 359 28.71 -22.79 -34.26
N PRO A 360 27.93 -21.78 -33.81
CA PRO A 360 26.54 -21.64 -34.24
C PRO A 360 26.47 -21.19 -35.70
N GLN A 361 25.37 -21.54 -36.37
CA GLN A 361 25.09 -21.11 -37.73
C GLN A 361 24.74 -19.61 -37.71
N ILE A 362 25.41 -18.81 -38.54
CA ILE A 362 25.04 -17.40 -38.72
C ILE A 362 23.80 -17.33 -39.63
N ILE A 363 22.75 -16.68 -39.14
CA ILE A 363 21.48 -16.49 -39.84
C ILE A 363 21.46 -15.11 -40.50
N VAL A 364 21.82 -14.07 -39.74
CA VAL A 364 21.96 -12.69 -40.23
C VAL A 364 23.28 -12.11 -39.75
N ASP A 365 24.17 -11.78 -40.70
CA ASP A 365 25.54 -11.30 -40.42
C ASP A 365 25.65 -9.77 -40.44
N VAL A 366 24.77 -9.09 -39.70
CA VAL A 366 24.86 -7.66 -39.41
C VAL A 366 24.57 -7.41 -37.93
N PRO A 367 25.03 -6.28 -37.35
CA PRO A 367 24.63 -5.90 -36.00
C PRO A 367 23.12 -5.87 -35.90
N SER A 368 22.60 -6.75 -35.05
CA SER A 368 21.18 -7.06 -34.95
C SER A 368 20.82 -7.38 -33.51
N GLU A 369 19.59 -7.02 -33.15
CA GLU A 369 19.05 -7.26 -31.82
C GLU A 369 17.51 -7.25 -31.84
N PHE A 370 16.90 -7.43 -30.67
CA PHE A 370 15.46 -7.47 -30.47
C PHE A 370 14.77 -8.44 -31.45
N PRO A 371 15.20 -9.72 -31.49
CA PRO A 371 14.59 -10.74 -32.33
C PRO A 371 13.15 -10.99 -31.92
N ARG A 372 12.25 -11.01 -32.89
CA ARG A 372 10.83 -11.31 -32.70
C ARG A 372 10.35 -12.23 -33.82
N MET A 373 9.43 -13.12 -33.48
CA MET A 373 8.81 -14.06 -34.41
C MET A 373 7.29 -13.94 -34.33
N ASP A 374 6.59 -14.71 -35.16
CA ASP A 374 5.16 -14.92 -34.97
C ASP A 374 4.93 -15.76 -33.70
N GLU A 375 4.48 -15.11 -32.63
CA GLU A 375 4.40 -15.73 -31.30
C GLU A 375 3.41 -16.91 -31.22
N ARG A 376 2.54 -17.07 -32.22
CA ARG A 376 1.66 -18.25 -32.36
C ARG A 376 2.46 -19.55 -32.56
N PHE A 377 3.74 -19.44 -32.94
CA PHE A 377 4.63 -20.56 -33.24
C PHE A 377 5.74 -20.75 -32.19
N VAL A 378 5.74 -19.99 -31.09
CA VAL A 378 6.68 -20.20 -29.97
C VAL A 378 6.63 -21.66 -29.52
N THR A 379 7.78 -22.24 -29.19
CA THR A 379 8.07 -23.68 -28.97
C THR A 379 8.29 -24.53 -30.21
N HIS A 380 7.96 -24.06 -31.41
CA HIS A 380 8.10 -24.85 -32.63
C HIS A 380 9.07 -24.19 -33.62
N LYS A 381 9.47 -24.97 -34.62
CA LYS A 381 10.31 -24.49 -35.71
C LYS A 381 9.52 -23.44 -36.49
N HIS A 382 10.12 -22.27 -36.62
CA HIS A 382 9.54 -21.10 -37.28
C HIS A 382 10.23 -20.82 -38.62
N GLU A 383 9.50 -20.24 -39.55
CA GLU A 383 9.98 -19.78 -40.85
C GLU A 383 10.50 -18.35 -40.79
N PHE A 384 9.87 -17.45 -40.04
CA PHE A 384 10.20 -16.02 -40.09
C PHE A 384 10.77 -15.49 -38.79
N ILE A 385 11.85 -14.71 -38.91
CA ILE A 385 12.38 -13.89 -37.82
C ILE A 385 12.47 -12.42 -38.25
N PHE A 386 12.04 -11.54 -37.35
CA PHE A 386 12.09 -10.10 -37.48
C PHE A 386 13.14 -9.55 -36.51
N LEU A 387 14.01 -8.67 -37.00
CA LEU A 387 15.14 -8.14 -36.24
C LEU A 387 15.18 -6.63 -36.34
N ASN A 388 15.57 -5.98 -35.25
CA ASN A 388 16.07 -4.63 -35.30
C ASN A 388 17.54 -4.68 -35.73
N VAL A 389 17.95 -3.89 -36.71
CA VAL A 389 19.25 -4.05 -37.39
C VAL A 389 19.94 -2.74 -37.69
N PHE A 390 21.24 -2.84 -37.91
CA PHE A 390 22.04 -1.80 -38.51
C PHE A 390 22.32 -2.09 -39.98
N ILE A 391 21.72 -1.30 -40.88
CA ILE A 391 21.92 -1.39 -42.33
C ILE A 391 23.13 -0.50 -42.71
N PRO A 392 24.25 -1.06 -43.20
CA PRO A 392 25.54 -0.37 -43.27
C PRO A 392 25.71 0.69 -44.37
N GLU A 393 24.79 0.82 -45.32
CA GLU A 393 25.01 1.52 -46.61
C GLU A 393 25.44 3.00 -46.50
N THR A 394 25.28 3.64 -45.34
CA THR A 394 25.54 5.09 -45.19
C THR A 394 26.21 5.52 -43.87
N SER A 395 26.76 4.59 -43.08
CA SER A 395 27.44 4.93 -41.82
C SER A 395 28.94 4.70 -41.87
N GLN A 396 29.71 5.62 -41.27
CA GLN A 396 31.14 5.41 -41.06
C GLN A 396 31.31 4.33 -39.97
N GLY A 397 31.43 3.09 -40.42
CA GLY A 397 31.51 1.85 -39.65
C GLY A 397 32.32 1.95 -38.35
N GLY A 398 31.58 1.91 -37.24
CA GLY A 398 32.08 1.86 -35.88
C GLY A 398 30.92 1.88 -34.88
N THR A 399 29.97 0.96 -34.99
CA THR A 399 28.74 1.04 -34.21
C THR A 399 28.33 -0.32 -33.64
N ASN A 400 28.69 -0.51 -32.37
CA ASN A 400 28.08 -1.46 -31.45
C ASN A 400 26.53 -1.28 -31.46
N ILE A 401 25.76 -2.33 -31.17
CA ILE A 401 24.28 -2.30 -31.09
C ILE A 401 23.74 -1.18 -30.16
N PHE A 402 24.55 -0.70 -29.19
CA PHE A 402 24.21 0.42 -28.30
C PHE A 402 24.44 1.82 -28.89
N HIS A 403 25.04 1.93 -30.07
CA HIS A 403 25.11 3.20 -30.80
C HIS A 403 23.82 3.45 -31.64
N GLY A 404 22.85 2.55 -31.52
CA GLY A 404 21.53 2.61 -32.15
C GLY A 404 21.42 1.81 -33.45
N LEU A 405 20.23 1.25 -33.67
CA LEU A 405 19.86 0.47 -34.86
C LEU A 405 19.01 1.36 -35.78
N ASN A 406 19.12 1.21 -37.10
CA ASN A 406 18.57 2.17 -38.08
C ASN A 406 17.56 1.56 -39.07
N GLY A 407 17.24 0.28 -38.89
CA GLY A 407 16.31 -0.43 -39.76
C GLY A 407 15.79 -1.71 -39.15
N LEU A 408 14.94 -2.40 -39.90
CA LEU A 408 14.40 -3.71 -39.57
C LEU A 408 14.76 -4.73 -40.65
N ALA A 409 14.90 -5.99 -40.26
CA ALA A 409 15.07 -7.11 -41.17
C ALA A 409 13.94 -8.12 -40.99
N MET A 410 13.45 -8.68 -42.09
CA MET A 410 12.57 -9.86 -42.13
C MET A 410 13.33 -10.97 -42.85
N HIS A 411 13.65 -12.03 -42.14
CA HIS A 411 14.40 -13.16 -42.69
C HIS A 411 13.52 -14.41 -42.78
N SER A 412 13.55 -15.11 -43.92
CA SER A 412 12.92 -16.43 -44.10
C SER A 412 13.96 -17.53 -43.96
N HIS A 413 13.76 -18.43 -43.00
CA HIS A 413 14.58 -19.63 -42.83
C HIS A 413 14.39 -20.64 -43.95
N TYR A 414 13.25 -20.61 -44.66
CA TYR A 414 12.98 -21.52 -45.76
C TYR A 414 13.72 -21.10 -47.03
N THR A 415 13.64 -19.82 -47.42
CA THR A 415 14.29 -19.34 -48.65
C THR A 415 15.71 -18.83 -48.43
N GLY A 416 16.07 -18.47 -47.19
CA GLY A 416 17.31 -17.76 -46.85
C GLY A 416 17.30 -16.27 -47.21
N GLU A 417 16.19 -15.75 -47.75
CA GLU A 417 16.07 -14.36 -48.16
C GLU A 417 15.89 -13.44 -46.95
N THR A 418 16.52 -12.26 -46.99
CA THR A 418 16.32 -11.21 -46.00
C THR A 418 15.87 -9.93 -46.69
N ARG A 419 14.71 -9.42 -46.28
CA ARG A 419 14.15 -8.13 -46.72
C ARG A 419 14.40 -7.08 -45.66
N TRP A 420 14.57 -5.82 -46.08
CA TRP A 420 15.06 -4.75 -45.22
C TRP A 420 14.17 -3.53 -45.28
N PHE A 421 13.87 -2.95 -44.11
CA PHE A 421 13.28 -1.63 -43.99
C PHE A 421 14.31 -0.67 -43.41
N PHE A 422 14.71 0.34 -44.18
CA PHE A 422 15.60 1.40 -43.71
C PHE A 422 14.80 2.62 -43.27
N ALA A 423 14.90 3.00 -41.99
CA ALA A 423 14.13 4.11 -41.46
C ALA A 423 14.65 5.49 -41.91
N GLY A 424 15.89 5.57 -42.41
CA GLY A 424 16.53 6.82 -42.84
C GLY A 424 17.73 7.19 -41.97
N LYS A 425 18.61 8.06 -42.50
CA LYS A 425 19.93 8.38 -41.92
C LYS A 425 19.85 8.97 -40.50
N ASP A 426 18.86 9.81 -40.25
CA ASP A 426 18.67 10.48 -38.96
C ASP A 426 17.64 9.78 -38.08
N SER A 427 17.52 8.46 -38.21
CA SER A 427 16.55 7.67 -37.47
C SER A 427 17.18 6.55 -36.66
N LEU A 428 16.58 6.26 -35.51
CA LEU A 428 16.85 5.05 -34.73
C LEU A 428 15.56 4.26 -34.61
N VAL A 429 15.65 2.93 -34.73
CA VAL A 429 14.51 2.02 -34.70
C VAL A 429 14.55 1.22 -33.41
N GLN A 430 13.38 0.98 -32.83
CA GLN A 430 13.17 0.23 -31.59
C GLN A 430 12.65 -1.18 -31.89
N GLU A 431 12.43 -2.01 -30.87
CA GLU A 431 11.97 -3.41 -31.04
C GLU A 431 10.71 -3.53 -31.93
N PRO A 432 10.75 -4.40 -32.97
CA PRO A 432 9.62 -4.65 -33.87
C PRO A 432 8.62 -5.65 -33.26
N ILE A 433 7.32 -5.40 -33.40
CA ILE A 433 6.28 -6.31 -32.88
C ILE A 433 5.43 -6.85 -34.03
N PHE A 434 5.27 -8.17 -34.09
CA PHE A 434 4.43 -8.85 -35.08
C PHE A 434 2.96 -8.82 -34.69
N ILE A 435 2.09 -8.55 -35.67
CA ILE A 435 0.64 -8.56 -35.56
C ILE A 435 0.09 -9.49 -36.66
N PRO A 436 -0.55 -10.61 -36.32
CA PRO A 436 -1.08 -11.52 -37.33
C PRO A 436 -2.23 -10.89 -38.11
N ARG A 437 -2.33 -11.18 -39.42
CA ARG A 437 -3.40 -10.63 -40.28
C ARG A 437 -4.79 -11.08 -39.83
N THR A 438 -4.88 -12.35 -39.48
CA THR A 438 -6.02 -13.02 -38.86
C THR A 438 -5.49 -14.09 -37.90
N ALA A 439 -6.34 -14.60 -37.01
CA ALA A 439 -5.94 -15.64 -36.06
C ALA A 439 -5.43 -16.92 -36.76
N ASP A 440 -5.96 -17.23 -37.94
CA ASP A 440 -5.67 -18.39 -38.78
C ASP A 440 -4.74 -18.09 -39.97
N ALA A 441 -4.21 -16.87 -40.08
CA ALA A 441 -3.27 -16.51 -41.13
C ALA A 441 -2.01 -17.40 -41.07
N PRO A 442 -1.40 -17.75 -42.21
CA PRO A 442 -0.10 -18.43 -42.23
C PRO A 442 0.94 -17.74 -41.35
N GLU A 443 1.97 -18.47 -40.94
CA GLU A 443 3.09 -17.91 -40.18
C GLU A 443 3.66 -16.67 -40.90
N GLY A 444 3.85 -15.58 -40.16
CA GLY A 444 4.44 -14.36 -40.70
C GLY A 444 3.54 -13.55 -41.65
N ASP A 445 2.31 -13.98 -41.95
CA ASP A 445 1.35 -13.16 -42.70
C ASP A 445 0.64 -12.17 -41.77
N GLY A 446 1.02 -10.89 -41.87
CA GLY A 446 0.55 -9.87 -40.96
C GLY A 446 1.29 -8.54 -41.15
N TRP A 447 1.51 -7.86 -40.04
CA TRP A 447 2.19 -6.57 -40.00
C TRP A 447 3.26 -6.55 -38.91
N ILE A 448 4.22 -5.65 -39.09
CA ILE A 448 5.20 -5.29 -38.08
C ILE A 448 4.94 -3.84 -37.67
N ILE A 449 4.81 -3.62 -36.36
CA ILE A 449 4.79 -2.27 -35.78
C ILE A 449 6.09 -2.01 -35.03
N ALA A 450 6.72 -0.85 -35.25
CA ALA A 450 7.94 -0.48 -34.55
C ALA A 450 7.96 1.04 -34.29
N MET A 451 8.60 1.44 -33.20
CA MET A 451 8.85 2.86 -32.93
C MET A 451 10.13 3.31 -33.62
N VAL A 452 10.09 4.49 -34.24
CA VAL A 452 11.20 5.14 -34.92
C VAL A 452 11.42 6.51 -34.30
N GLU A 453 12.61 6.74 -33.74
CA GLU A 453 13.08 8.05 -33.32
C GLU A 453 13.54 8.84 -34.54
N ARG A 454 12.96 10.03 -34.77
CA ARG A 454 13.36 10.98 -35.82
C ARG A 454 14.24 12.06 -35.21
N ARG A 455 15.55 11.84 -35.19
CA ARG A 455 16.52 12.70 -34.48
C ARG A 455 16.50 14.14 -34.98
N ALA A 456 16.53 14.34 -36.29
CA ALA A 456 16.50 15.67 -36.89
C ALA A 456 15.20 16.44 -36.62
N ALA A 457 14.08 15.72 -36.49
CA ALA A 457 12.77 16.32 -36.23
C ALA A 457 12.41 16.39 -34.74
N ASN A 458 13.24 15.82 -33.87
CA ASN A 458 13.01 15.68 -32.42
C ASN A 458 11.61 15.13 -32.08
N ARG A 459 11.21 14.06 -32.76
CA ARG A 459 9.95 13.35 -32.50
C ARG A 459 10.07 11.85 -32.68
N SER A 460 9.12 11.09 -32.16
CA SER A 460 8.99 9.66 -32.40
C SER A 460 7.80 9.36 -33.33
N GLU A 461 7.87 8.27 -34.07
CA GLU A 461 6.80 7.79 -34.96
C GLU A 461 6.62 6.29 -34.74
N LEU A 462 5.39 5.77 -34.89
CA LEU A 462 5.17 4.34 -35.09
C LEU A 462 5.08 4.07 -36.58
N VAL A 463 5.83 3.10 -37.06
CA VAL A 463 5.73 2.62 -38.44
C VAL A 463 4.99 1.29 -38.46
N VAL A 464 4.10 1.11 -39.43
CA VAL A 464 3.41 -0.15 -39.70
C VAL A 464 3.89 -0.65 -41.06
N LEU A 465 4.50 -1.83 -41.09
CA LEU A 465 4.98 -2.51 -42.29
C LEU A 465 4.09 -3.72 -42.59
N ASP A 466 3.67 -3.91 -43.84
CA ASP A 466 3.03 -5.16 -44.26
C ASP A 466 4.12 -6.18 -44.60
N THR A 467 4.04 -7.41 -44.07
CA THR A 467 5.08 -8.43 -44.33
C THR A 467 5.15 -8.85 -45.80
N LYS A 468 4.10 -8.57 -46.59
CA LYS A 468 4.11 -8.76 -48.06
C LYS A 468 4.92 -7.68 -48.78
N GLU A 469 4.97 -6.47 -48.24
CA GLU A 469 5.68 -5.30 -48.80
C GLU A 469 6.59 -4.64 -47.73
N PHE A 470 7.49 -5.44 -47.14
CA PHE A 470 8.23 -5.10 -45.93
C PHE A 470 9.16 -3.86 -46.06
N GLU A 471 9.61 -3.50 -47.26
CA GLU A 471 10.61 -2.45 -47.48
C GLU A 471 10.06 -1.03 -47.31
N LYS A 472 8.74 -0.86 -47.15
CA LYS A 472 8.10 0.46 -47.00
C LYS A 472 6.91 0.40 -46.02
N PRO A 473 6.61 1.50 -45.33
CA PRO A 473 5.48 1.54 -44.41
C PRO A 473 4.16 1.69 -45.17
N VAL A 474 3.13 0.98 -44.70
CA VAL A 474 1.74 1.19 -45.11
C VAL A 474 1.08 2.32 -44.31
N ALA A 475 1.54 2.54 -43.07
CA ALA A 475 1.15 3.66 -42.24
C ALA A 475 2.32 4.17 -41.37
N ILE A 476 2.30 5.48 -41.09
CA ILE A 476 3.18 6.13 -40.11
C ILE A 476 2.28 6.94 -39.16
N ILE A 477 2.37 6.67 -37.87
CA ILE A 477 1.65 7.38 -36.82
C ILE A 477 2.62 8.31 -36.12
N GLN A 478 2.39 9.62 -36.23
CA GLN A 478 3.33 10.62 -35.75
C GLN A 478 2.98 11.07 -34.32
N LEU A 479 3.96 10.99 -33.42
CA LEU A 479 3.87 11.64 -32.12
C LEU A 479 4.32 13.11 -32.28
N PRO A 480 3.68 14.05 -31.58
CA PRO A 480 4.07 15.47 -31.64
C PRO A 480 5.34 15.78 -30.83
N MET A 481 6.03 14.75 -30.33
CA MET A 481 7.16 14.86 -29.42
C MET A 481 8.07 13.64 -29.51
N HIS A 482 9.26 13.78 -28.96
CA HIS A 482 10.19 12.69 -28.73
C HIS A 482 9.86 11.96 -27.41
N VAL A 483 9.87 10.63 -27.45
CA VAL A 483 9.86 9.75 -26.26
C VAL A 483 11.12 8.89 -26.25
N LYS A 484 11.61 8.50 -25.05
CA LYS A 484 12.83 7.69 -24.94
C LYS A 484 12.66 6.30 -25.57
N ALA A 485 13.82 5.68 -25.82
CA ALA A 485 13.92 4.34 -26.39
C ALA A 485 13.11 3.32 -25.60
N GLN A 486 12.53 2.38 -26.32
CA GLN A 486 11.83 1.24 -25.74
C GLN A 486 12.86 0.21 -25.29
N ILE A 487 12.60 -0.48 -24.19
CA ILE A 487 13.26 -1.76 -23.90
C ILE A 487 12.45 -2.85 -24.60
N HIS A 488 11.35 -3.30 -24.00
CA HIS A 488 10.40 -4.20 -24.65
C HIS A 488 8.97 -3.67 -24.71
N GLY A 489 8.21 -4.27 -25.61
CA GLY A 489 6.77 -4.07 -25.78
C GLY A 489 6.09 -5.29 -26.38
N ASN A 490 4.75 -5.29 -26.33
CA ASN A 490 3.92 -6.37 -26.85
C ASN A 490 2.60 -5.85 -27.41
N TRP A 491 2.10 -6.55 -28.42
CA TRP A 491 0.77 -6.34 -28.98
C TRP A 491 -0.26 -7.16 -28.20
N VAL A 492 -1.40 -6.54 -27.91
CA VAL A 492 -2.56 -7.21 -27.29
C VAL A 492 -3.78 -6.95 -28.15
N ASP A 493 -4.27 -7.99 -28.82
CA ASP A 493 -5.46 -7.94 -29.66
C ASP A 493 -6.70 -7.54 -28.84
N ALA A 494 -7.58 -6.70 -29.40
CA ALA A 494 -8.78 -6.26 -28.70
C ALA A 494 -9.66 -7.44 -28.24
N LYS A 495 -9.71 -8.54 -29.00
CA LYS A 495 -10.49 -9.75 -28.68
C LYS A 495 -9.94 -10.53 -27.50
N SER A 496 -8.67 -10.34 -27.15
CA SER A 496 -8.05 -10.97 -25.98
C SER A 496 -8.43 -10.28 -24.66
N ARG A 497 -9.10 -9.13 -24.74
CA ARG A 497 -9.45 -8.27 -23.61
C ARG A 497 -10.96 -8.31 -23.34
N LYS A 498 -11.35 -8.23 -22.06
CA LYS A 498 -12.76 -8.09 -21.64
C LYS A 498 -13.34 -6.69 -21.91
N SER A 499 -12.48 -5.67 -22.01
CA SER A 499 -12.81 -4.27 -22.33
C SER A 499 -12.09 -3.87 -23.61
N THR A 500 -12.81 -3.25 -24.53
CA THR A 500 -12.29 -2.75 -25.82
C THR A 500 -12.43 -1.23 -25.95
N GLU A 501 -12.64 -0.51 -24.83
CA GLU A 501 -12.91 0.93 -24.86
C GLU A 501 -11.74 1.73 -25.48
N PRO A 502 -12.03 2.83 -26.21
CA PRO A 502 -11.00 3.75 -26.71
C PRO A 502 -10.20 4.40 -25.57
N ILE A 503 -8.91 4.61 -25.77
CA ILE A 503 -8.01 5.17 -24.75
C ILE A 503 -8.20 6.69 -24.50
N PRO A 504 -9.06 7.42 -25.24
CA PRO A 504 -9.72 8.65 -24.78
C PRO A 504 -11.24 8.49 -24.71
N ARG A 505 -11.83 8.85 -23.57
CA ARG A 505 -13.29 9.01 -23.45
C ARG A 505 -13.75 10.27 -24.20
N HIS A 506 -13.97 10.17 -25.50
CA HIS A 506 -14.84 11.14 -26.18
C HIS A 506 -16.28 10.91 -25.72
N GLY A 507 -16.85 11.89 -25.02
CA GLY A 507 -18.25 11.85 -24.58
C GLY A 507 -19.19 11.64 -25.76
N LYS A 508 -19.79 10.45 -25.87
CA LYS A 508 -20.84 10.17 -26.86
C LYS A 508 -22.17 10.72 -26.34
N GLY A 509 -22.80 11.54 -27.18
CA GLY A 509 -24.01 12.30 -26.89
C GLY A 509 -25.24 11.43 -26.60
N LEU A 510 -26.10 11.97 -25.73
CA LEU A 510 -27.40 11.42 -25.38
C LEU A 510 -28.37 11.43 -26.58
N PRO A 511 -29.12 10.35 -26.84
CA PRO A 511 -30.29 10.40 -27.71
C PRO A 511 -31.42 11.19 -27.03
N LYS A 512 -32.12 12.02 -27.81
CA LYS A 512 -33.21 12.90 -27.37
C LYS A 512 -34.32 12.11 -26.65
N ALA A 513 -34.55 12.40 -25.37
CA ALA A 513 -35.72 11.94 -24.63
C ALA A 513 -36.94 12.83 -24.97
N ARG A 514 -38.04 12.18 -25.38
CA ARG A 514 -39.36 12.81 -25.54
C ARG A 514 -39.93 13.17 -24.16
N THR A 515 -40.51 14.36 -24.11
CA THR A 515 -41.24 14.93 -22.98
C THR A 515 -42.55 14.20 -22.72
N GLY A 516 -42.80 13.83 -21.47
CA GLY A 516 -44.05 13.26 -21.00
C GLY A 516 -44.18 13.40 -19.49
N CYS A 517 -44.68 14.56 -19.04
CA CYS A 517 -45.08 14.82 -17.67
C CYS A 517 -46.49 14.25 -17.45
N MET A 518 -46.70 13.48 -16.37
CA MET A 518 -48.02 13.34 -15.74
C MET A 518 -47.86 13.25 -14.23
N THR A 519 -48.48 14.22 -13.58
CA THR A 519 -48.72 14.39 -12.15
C THR A 519 -49.61 13.29 -11.57
N CYS A 520 -49.34 12.84 -10.34
CA CYS A 520 -50.40 12.60 -9.36
C CYS A 520 -49.86 12.55 -7.92
N SER A 521 -50.56 13.23 -7.04
CA SER A 521 -50.33 13.35 -5.59
C SER A 521 -51.22 12.39 -4.81
N VAL A 522 -50.70 11.64 -3.84
CA VAL A 522 -51.45 11.20 -2.65
C VAL A 522 -50.50 11.16 -1.45
N ALA A 523 -50.91 11.79 -0.35
CA ALA A 523 -50.17 11.90 0.90
C ALA A 523 -50.39 10.70 1.82
N GLN A 524 -49.34 10.24 2.51
CA GLN A 524 -49.43 9.55 3.80
C GLN A 524 -48.13 9.77 4.60
N GLN A 525 -48.29 10.31 5.81
CA GLN A 525 -47.23 10.63 6.78
C GLN A 525 -46.73 9.35 7.47
N THR A 526 -45.42 9.10 7.44
CA THR A 526 -44.67 8.46 8.54
C THR A 526 -43.22 8.94 8.45
N LEU A 527 -42.65 9.35 9.59
CA LEU A 527 -41.35 10.01 9.74
C LEU A 527 -40.20 9.25 9.08
N MET A 528 -39.83 9.61 7.84
CA MET A 528 -38.50 9.48 7.21
C MET A 528 -38.44 10.42 5.99
N THR A 529 -37.21 10.84 5.64
CA THR A 529 -36.77 11.56 4.43
C THR A 529 -37.35 12.97 4.14
N ARG A 530 -36.60 14.01 4.53
CA ARG A 530 -36.67 15.31 3.84
C ARG A 530 -35.93 15.19 2.50
N GLU A 531 -36.59 14.71 1.44
CA GLU A 531 -36.07 14.90 0.09
C GLU A 531 -36.14 16.38 -0.30
N ARG A 532 -34.99 17.06 -0.30
CA ARG A 532 -34.81 18.36 -0.97
C ARG A 532 -34.53 18.11 -2.45
N PRO A 533 -35.06 18.92 -3.38
CA PRO A 533 -34.88 18.70 -4.82
C PRO A 533 -33.39 18.71 -5.23
N PRO A 534 -33.02 18.02 -6.33
CA PRO A 534 -31.65 17.99 -6.84
C PRO A 534 -31.22 19.38 -7.32
N ILE A 535 -29.96 19.75 -7.03
CA ILE A 535 -29.34 20.97 -7.53
C ILE A 535 -28.86 20.72 -8.96
N THR A 536 -29.77 20.74 -9.93
CA THR A 536 -29.43 20.57 -11.36
C THR A 536 -28.95 21.85 -12.03
N ARG A 537 -28.62 22.94 -11.31
CA ARG A 537 -28.27 24.23 -11.95
C ARG A 537 -27.02 24.97 -11.47
N ALA A 538 -26.26 24.49 -10.49
CA ALA A 538 -25.10 25.24 -9.97
C ALA A 538 -23.72 24.57 -10.18
N LEU A 539 -23.66 23.31 -10.61
CA LEU A 539 -22.41 22.56 -10.80
C LEU A 539 -22.17 22.25 -12.30
N ASN A 540 -22.28 23.26 -13.16
CA ASN A 540 -21.88 23.14 -14.56
C ASN A 540 -20.63 23.97 -14.81
N ASN A 541 -19.48 23.40 -14.50
CA ASN A 541 -18.18 23.72 -15.11
C ASN A 541 -17.37 22.41 -15.09
N GLY A 542 -17.11 21.86 -16.27
CA GLY A 542 -16.76 20.46 -16.51
C GLY A 542 -15.63 19.89 -15.64
N LEU A 543 -15.90 18.72 -15.04
CA LEU A 543 -14.95 17.75 -14.48
C LEU A 543 -15.75 16.56 -13.90
N GLY A 544 -15.80 15.40 -14.57
CA GLY A 544 -16.19 14.09 -13.98
C GLY A 544 -17.34 14.06 -12.96
N VAL A 545 -18.40 14.86 -13.18
CA VAL A 545 -19.26 15.41 -12.11
C VAL A 545 -20.25 14.38 -11.53
N GLU A 546 -20.62 13.35 -12.29
CA GLU A 546 -21.73 12.44 -11.92
C GLU A 546 -21.47 11.65 -10.62
N LEU A 547 -20.30 11.02 -10.48
CA LEU A 547 -19.98 10.24 -9.28
C LEU A 547 -19.82 11.12 -8.02
N SER A 548 -19.23 12.31 -8.15
CA SER A 548 -19.12 13.25 -7.04
C SER A 548 -20.48 13.81 -6.65
N ILE A 549 -21.40 14.01 -7.59
CA ILE A 549 -22.80 14.38 -7.31
C ILE A 549 -23.51 13.25 -6.57
N HIS A 550 -23.43 12.00 -7.03
CA HIS A 550 -24.09 10.87 -6.37
C HIS A 550 -23.54 10.61 -4.96
N ALA A 551 -22.21 10.67 -4.79
CA ALA A 551 -21.59 10.54 -3.46
C ALA A 551 -21.97 11.71 -2.55
N PHE A 552 -22.07 12.94 -3.08
CA PHE A 552 -22.52 14.11 -2.34
C PHE A 552 -24.00 14.02 -1.95
N ASP A 553 -24.86 13.55 -2.83
CA ASP A 553 -26.28 13.35 -2.55
C ASP A 553 -26.49 12.22 -1.54
N TYR A 554 -25.71 11.15 -1.62
CA TYR A 554 -25.68 10.09 -0.62
C TYR A 554 -25.18 10.61 0.74
N TYR A 555 -24.15 11.46 0.74
CA TYR A 555 -23.68 12.13 1.95
C TYR A 555 -24.83 12.90 2.63
N ARG A 556 -25.51 13.72 1.83
CA ARG A 556 -26.61 14.57 2.28
C ARG A 556 -27.82 13.77 2.77
N GLY A 557 -28.17 12.67 2.09
CA GLY A 557 -29.34 11.86 2.42
C GLY A 557 -29.13 10.86 3.56
N HIS A 558 -27.91 10.34 3.70
CA HIS A 558 -27.65 9.17 4.57
C HIS A 558 -26.49 9.39 5.54
N VAL A 559 -25.31 9.81 5.05
CA VAL A 559 -24.08 9.82 5.87
C VAL A 559 -24.11 10.91 6.93
N SER A 560 -24.51 12.13 6.58
CA SER A 560 -24.45 13.32 7.44
C SER A 560 -25.26 13.19 8.74
N HIS A 561 -26.28 12.34 8.75
CA HIS A 561 -27.12 12.05 9.91
C HIS A 561 -26.60 10.91 10.79
N GLN A 562 -25.70 10.08 10.29
CA GLN A 562 -25.24 8.87 10.96
C GLN A 562 -23.79 8.96 11.44
N VAL A 563 -22.94 9.69 10.71
CA VAL A 563 -21.50 9.77 11.00
C VAL A 563 -21.18 10.50 12.31
N GLY A 564 -21.93 11.54 12.66
CA GLY A 564 -21.73 12.30 13.90
C GLY A 564 -22.61 11.87 15.08
N ASP A 565 -23.40 10.80 14.89
CA ASP A 565 -24.51 10.47 15.78
C ASP A 565 -25.38 11.74 16.03
N THR A 566 -26.00 11.87 17.20
CA THR A 566 -26.80 13.06 17.58
C THR A 566 -25.99 14.21 18.19
N VAL A 567 -24.68 14.02 18.37
CA VAL A 567 -23.83 14.95 19.14
C VAL A 567 -23.33 16.10 18.26
N ASP A 568 -23.06 15.81 16.98
CA ASP A 568 -22.49 16.72 15.97
C ASP A 568 -23.33 16.83 14.69
N SER A 569 -24.63 16.60 14.79
CA SER A 569 -25.53 16.65 13.63
C SER A 569 -25.40 17.95 12.84
N ASP A 570 -25.16 19.08 13.52
CA ASP A 570 -25.04 20.38 12.86
C ASP A 570 -23.68 20.58 12.20
N PHE A 571 -22.61 19.95 12.70
CA PHE A 571 -21.32 19.97 12.02
C PHE A 571 -21.41 19.20 10.69
N TRP A 572 -21.85 17.93 10.75
CA TRP A 572 -21.89 17.03 9.60
C TRP A 572 -23.04 17.35 8.63
N GLY A 573 -24.21 17.70 9.15
CA GLY A 573 -25.43 17.97 8.40
C GLY A 573 -25.68 19.43 8.03
N ASP A 574 -24.89 20.38 8.53
CA ASP A 574 -25.01 21.79 8.16
C ASP A 574 -23.67 22.44 7.76
N LEU A 575 -22.68 22.53 8.67
CA LEU A 575 -21.42 23.23 8.36
C LEU A 575 -20.67 22.60 7.17
N VAL A 576 -20.48 21.28 7.18
CA VAL A 576 -19.77 20.54 6.13
C VAL A 576 -20.51 20.68 4.79
N LEU A 577 -21.83 20.53 4.79
CA LEU A 577 -22.67 20.67 3.60
C LEU A 577 -22.71 22.09 3.04
N ARG A 578 -22.65 23.13 3.90
CA ARG A 578 -22.57 24.52 3.46
C ARG A 578 -21.24 24.84 2.77
N LEU A 579 -20.13 24.30 3.26
CA LEU A 579 -18.80 24.62 2.76
C LEU A 579 -18.36 23.76 1.56
N ALA A 580 -18.87 22.53 1.45
CA ALA A 580 -18.48 21.60 0.39
C ALA A 580 -18.69 22.10 -1.06
N PRO A 581 -19.78 22.83 -1.42
CA PRO A 581 -19.91 23.38 -2.77
C PRO A 581 -18.80 24.37 -3.14
N THR A 582 -18.27 25.08 -2.14
CA THR A 582 -17.31 26.18 -2.32
C THR A 582 -15.84 25.76 -2.19
N ASP A 583 -15.57 24.53 -1.73
CA ASP A 583 -14.21 24.07 -1.48
C ASP A 583 -14.00 22.64 -1.98
N ALA A 584 -13.04 22.47 -2.90
CA ALA A 584 -12.77 21.18 -3.53
C ALA A 584 -12.23 20.14 -2.54
N ALA A 585 -11.42 20.55 -1.56
CA ALA A 585 -10.89 19.62 -0.56
C ALA A 585 -12.02 19.02 0.28
N ILE A 586 -12.95 19.87 0.72
CA ILE A 586 -14.12 19.46 1.50
C ILE A 586 -15.02 18.55 0.66
N ARG A 587 -15.32 18.92 -0.59
CA ARG A 587 -16.18 18.13 -1.49
C ARG A 587 -15.64 16.73 -1.76
N HIS A 588 -14.35 16.61 -2.04
CA HIS A 588 -13.71 15.32 -2.30
C HIS A 588 -13.60 14.48 -1.01
N ALA A 589 -13.32 15.11 0.13
CA ALA A 589 -13.28 14.41 1.41
C ALA A 589 -14.64 13.79 1.78
N ILE A 590 -15.74 14.54 1.66
CA ILE A 590 -17.08 13.96 1.93
C ILE A 590 -17.51 12.92 0.88
N SER A 591 -17.02 13.02 -0.35
CA SER A 591 -17.25 12.00 -1.38
C SER A 591 -16.53 10.70 -1.00
N ALA A 592 -15.29 10.78 -0.50
CA ALA A 592 -14.54 9.64 0.03
C ALA A 592 -15.25 9.01 1.24
N ILE A 593 -15.67 9.81 2.22
CA ILE A 593 -16.42 9.34 3.39
C ILE A 593 -17.68 8.61 2.94
N SER A 594 -18.41 9.14 1.95
CA SER A 594 -19.66 8.53 1.46
C SER A 594 -19.43 7.18 0.79
N LEU A 595 -18.40 7.08 -0.05
CA LEU A 595 -18.01 5.82 -0.70
C LEU A 595 -17.54 4.78 0.33
N MET A 596 -16.84 5.20 1.38
CA MET A 596 -16.45 4.31 2.48
C MET A 596 -17.65 3.88 3.30
N TYR A 597 -18.58 4.79 3.55
CA TYR A 597 -19.78 4.55 4.33
C TYR A 597 -20.65 3.50 3.62
N ALA A 598 -20.97 3.71 2.34
CA ALA A 598 -21.73 2.78 1.51
C ALA A 598 -21.07 1.39 1.45
N LYS A 599 -19.73 1.32 1.39
CA LYS A 599 -18.98 0.04 1.45
C LYS A 599 -19.32 -0.72 2.72
N LYS A 600 -19.27 0.00 3.84
CA LYS A 600 -19.32 -0.55 5.19
C LYS A 600 -20.74 -0.92 5.60
N THR A 601 -21.72 -0.16 5.14
CA THR A 601 -23.15 -0.45 5.31
C THR A 601 -23.69 -1.45 4.28
N LYS A 602 -22.89 -1.81 3.27
CA LYS A 602 -23.28 -2.63 2.10
C LYS A 602 -24.45 -2.03 1.32
N ASP A 603 -24.62 -0.71 1.41
CA ASP A 603 -25.70 0.04 0.77
C ASP A 603 -25.15 0.75 -0.49
N THR A 604 -24.85 -0.05 -1.51
CA THR A 604 -24.25 0.42 -2.77
C THR A 604 -25.28 0.78 -3.84
N ARG A 605 -26.57 0.70 -3.50
CA ARG A 605 -27.68 0.82 -4.46
C ARG A 605 -27.85 2.25 -5.00
N ASP A 606 -27.55 3.26 -4.20
CA ASP A 606 -27.72 4.69 -4.55
C ASP A 606 -26.43 5.38 -5.06
N ILE A 607 -25.25 4.75 -4.88
CA ILE A 607 -23.96 5.24 -5.37
C ILE A 607 -23.45 4.29 -6.44
N CYS A 608 -24.04 4.35 -7.64
CA CYS A 608 -23.61 3.80 -8.95
C CYS A 608 -22.72 2.51 -9.00
N PRO A 609 -23.01 1.50 -9.85
CA PRO A 609 -22.35 0.17 -9.82
C PRO A 609 -20.82 0.11 -10.06
N ASN A 610 -20.21 1.22 -10.48
CA ASN A 610 -18.78 1.33 -10.74
C ASN A 610 -18.07 1.91 -9.51
N TYR A 611 -17.67 1.00 -8.62
CA TYR A 611 -16.98 1.31 -7.37
C TYR A 611 -15.59 1.92 -7.66
N ARG A 612 -15.48 3.25 -7.82
CA ARG A 612 -14.16 3.91 -7.74
C ARG A 612 -13.64 3.73 -6.32
N PRO A 613 -12.33 3.45 -6.11
CA PRO A 613 -11.80 3.34 -4.76
C PRO A 613 -12.00 4.68 -4.03
N ALA A 614 -12.61 4.68 -2.84
CA ALA A 614 -12.76 5.88 -2.00
C ALA A 614 -11.42 6.61 -1.75
N ILE A 615 -10.32 5.87 -1.82
CA ILE A 615 -8.93 6.36 -1.82
C ILE A 615 -8.65 7.37 -2.93
N VAL A 616 -9.27 7.24 -4.11
CA VAL A 616 -9.12 8.21 -5.21
C VAL A 616 -9.71 9.56 -4.83
N GLU A 617 -10.93 9.58 -4.26
CA GLU A 617 -11.54 10.82 -3.78
C GLU A 617 -10.77 11.39 -2.57
N TYR A 618 -10.20 10.53 -1.72
CA TYR A 618 -9.34 11.00 -0.63
C TYR A 618 -8.06 11.68 -1.17
N ASN A 619 -7.38 11.07 -2.14
CA ASN A 619 -6.21 11.64 -2.79
C ASN A 619 -6.52 12.97 -3.47
N LYS A 620 -7.68 13.10 -4.13
CA LYS A 620 -8.13 14.38 -4.69
C LYS A 620 -8.33 15.44 -3.62
N ALA A 621 -8.86 15.07 -2.45
CA ALA A 621 -8.99 16.00 -1.34
C ALA A 621 -7.63 16.49 -0.84
N ILE A 622 -6.64 15.59 -0.70
CA ILE A 622 -5.26 15.93 -0.32
C ILE A 622 -4.61 16.85 -1.36
N LEU A 623 -4.77 16.56 -2.66
CA LEU A 623 -4.26 17.40 -3.74
C LEU A 623 -4.90 18.79 -3.74
N ALA A 624 -6.20 18.89 -3.44
CA ALA A 624 -6.91 20.16 -3.33
C ALA A 624 -6.45 21.00 -2.13
N VAL A 625 -5.98 20.39 -1.04
CA VAL A 625 -5.34 21.13 0.07
C VAL A 625 -3.98 21.68 -0.37
N ARG A 626 -3.20 20.93 -1.18
CA ARG A 626 -1.88 21.37 -1.67
C ARG A 626 -1.96 22.59 -2.60
N SER A 627 -3.10 22.81 -3.24
CA SER A 627 -3.33 24.00 -4.08
C SER A 627 -3.80 25.22 -3.29
N TRP A 628 -3.99 25.11 -1.96
CA TRP A 628 -4.29 26.27 -1.13
C TRP A 628 -3.12 27.26 -1.11
N PRO A 629 -3.38 28.58 -1.10
CA PRO A 629 -2.33 29.57 -0.91
C PRO A 629 -1.58 29.34 0.41
N LEU A 630 -0.27 29.60 0.43
CA LEU A 630 0.58 29.48 1.63
C LEU A 630 0.07 30.30 2.82
N ALA A 631 -0.65 31.38 2.56
CA ALA A 631 -1.47 32.11 3.54
C ALA A 631 -2.95 31.86 3.20
N THR A 632 -3.57 30.88 3.85
CA THR A 632 -5.02 30.72 3.76
C THR A 632 -5.69 31.86 4.54
N GLU A 633 -6.57 32.63 3.88
CA GLU A 633 -7.31 33.71 4.56
C GLU A 633 -8.27 33.18 5.63
N SER A 634 -8.73 31.92 5.49
CA SER A 634 -9.71 31.32 6.41
C SER A 634 -9.11 30.28 7.33
N ARG A 635 -9.41 30.39 8.63
CA ARG A 635 -8.99 29.43 9.66
C ARG A 635 -9.95 28.24 9.81
N VAL A 636 -11.18 28.38 9.31
CA VAL A 636 -12.23 27.36 9.40
C VAL A 636 -11.93 26.17 8.49
N LYS A 637 -11.48 26.43 7.25
CA LYS A 637 -11.28 25.38 6.23
C LYS A 637 -10.18 24.37 6.61
N PRO A 638 -8.98 24.77 7.07
CA PRO A 638 -7.95 23.80 7.46
C PRO A 638 -8.39 22.91 8.63
N LEU A 639 -9.03 23.49 9.64
CA LEU A 639 -9.57 22.76 10.80
C LEU A 639 -10.63 21.76 10.38
N LEU A 640 -11.58 22.17 9.54
CA LEU A 640 -12.63 21.28 9.05
C LEU A 640 -12.05 20.13 8.21
N VAL A 641 -11.13 20.41 7.29
CA VAL A 641 -10.51 19.36 6.45
C VAL A 641 -9.70 18.39 7.30
N CYS A 642 -8.98 18.84 8.33
CA CYS A 642 -8.34 17.94 9.28
C CYS A 642 -9.36 16.99 9.94
N LEU A 643 -10.53 17.46 10.39
CA LEU A 643 -11.56 16.59 10.95
C LEU A 643 -12.13 15.59 9.92
N LEU A 644 -12.33 16.02 8.67
CA LEU A 644 -12.76 15.10 7.60
C LEU A 644 -11.69 14.04 7.29
N PHE A 645 -10.41 14.40 7.33
CA PHE A 645 -9.32 13.45 7.14
C PHE A 645 -9.23 12.49 8.32
N VAL A 646 -9.36 12.96 9.57
CA VAL A 646 -9.48 12.08 10.74
C VAL A 646 -10.59 11.05 10.54
N CYS A 647 -11.74 11.46 9.99
CA CYS A 647 -12.86 10.54 9.71
C CYS A 647 -12.51 9.49 8.64
N ILE A 648 -11.83 9.90 7.57
CA ILE A 648 -11.37 8.97 6.52
C ILE A 648 -10.35 7.99 7.08
N GLU A 649 -9.37 8.46 7.84
CA GLU A 649 -8.34 7.61 8.46
C GLU A 649 -8.96 6.64 9.47
N PHE A 650 -9.99 7.05 10.22
CA PHE A 650 -10.76 6.15 11.09
C PHE A 650 -11.47 5.04 10.31
N MET A 651 -11.98 5.34 9.11
CA MET A 651 -12.67 4.36 8.27
C MET A 651 -11.69 3.43 7.51
N LEU A 652 -10.43 3.82 7.33
CA LEU A 652 -9.38 3.01 6.70
C LEU A 652 -8.81 1.92 7.63
N GLY A 653 -8.83 2.14 8.95
CA GLY A 653 -8.48 1.12 9.95
C GLY A 653 -7.02 1.17 10.43
N ASP A 654 -6.48 0.02 10.83
CA ASP A 654 -5.35 -0.09 11.77
C ASP A 654 -4.03 0.55 11.34
N GLU A 655 -3.72 0.53 10.04
CA GLU A 655 -2.45 1.07 9.51
C GLU A 655 -2.45 2.62 9.42
N HIS A 656 -3.61 3.24 9.64
CA HIS A 656 -3.87 4.66 9.41
C HIS A 656 -4.01 5.51 10.69
N GLN A 657 -3.78 4.90 11.86
CA GLN A 657 -3.90 5.55 13.17
C GLN A 657 -2.93 6.72 13.37
N ASN A 658 -1.68 6.56 12.94
CA ASN A 658 -0.68 7.61 13.05
C ASN A 658 -1.04 8.82 12.18
N ALA A 659 -1.68 8.60 11.03
CA ALA A 659 -2.19 9.67 10.17
C ALA A 659 -3.37 10.38 10.84
N ALA A 660 -4.31 9.64 11.44
CA ALA A 660 -5.42 10.22 12.21
C ALA A 660 -4.90 11.08 13.39
N LYS A 661 -4.00 10.53 14.22
CA LYS A 661 -3.36 11.26 15.33
C LYS A 661 -2.66 12.52 14.85
N MET A 662 -1.92 12.43 13.75
CA MET A 662 -1.24 13.58 13.15
C MET A 662 -2.25 14.69 12.80
N HIS A 663 -3.35 14.37 12.11
CA HIS A 663 -4.37 15.37 11.76
C HIS A 663 -5.03 16.02 12.99
N ILE A 664 -5.25 15.26 14.07
CA ILE A 664 -5.76 15.79 15.35
C ILE A 664 -4.76 16.77 15.95
N VAL A 665 -3.49 16.38 16.06
CA VAL A 665 -2.43 17.20 16.64
C VAL A 665 -2.19 18.48 15.85
N GLN A 666 -2.16 18.40 14.51
CA GLN A 666 -2.03 19.60 13.68
C GLN A 666 -3.24 20.52 13.81
N GLY A 667 -4.46 19.97 13.85
CA GLY A 667 -5.67 20.75 14.11
C GLY A 667 -5.63 21.48 15.45
N ARG A 668 -5.18 20.81 16.52
CA ARG A 668 -5.00 21.44 17.84
C ARG A 668 -3.94 22.53 17.82
N ARG A 669 -2.82 22.36 17.10
CA ARG A 669 -1.81 23.41 16.90
C ARG A 669 -2.37 24.62 16.16
N LEU A 670 -3.23 24.39 15.16
CA LEU A 670 -3.93 25.46 14.46
C LEU A 670 -4.87 26.23 15.40
N LEU A 671 -5.63 25.52 16.25
CA LEU A 671 -6.48 26.13 17.28
C LEU A 671 -5.67 26.97 18.28
N ALA A 672 -4.54 26.45 18.77
CA ALA A 672 -3.68 27.14 19.73
C ALA A 672 -3.11 28.48 19.20
N ASN A 673 -2.97 28.61 17.88
CA ASN A 673 -2.50 29.84 17.22
C ASN A 673 -3.61 30.89 16.99
N ILE A 674 -4.86 30.60 17.36
CA ILE A 674 -5.97 31.53 17.23
C ILE A 674 -5.93 32.53 18.39
N LYS A 675 -5.88 33.81 18.06
CA LYS A 675 -5.96 34.91 19.03
C LYS A 675 -7.41 35.15 19.46
N ASP A 676 -7.57 35.65 20.69
CA ASP A 676 -8.87 36.01 21.27
C ASP A 676 -9.44 37.30 20.66
N HIS A 677 -9.97 37.18 19.45
CA HIS A 677 -10.68 38.24 18.74
C HIS A 677 -12.04 37.69 18.31
N LYS A 678 -13.13 38.44 18.58
CA LYS A 678 -14.46 38.06 18.11
C LYS A 678 -14.59 38.35 16.63
N THR A 679 -14.50 37.31 15.81
CA THR A 679 -14.79 37.33 14.38
C THR A 679 -15.84 36.26 14.04
N PRO A 680 -16.57 36.41 12.92
CA PRO A 680 -17.50 35.38 12.46
C PRO A 680 -16.84 34.00 12.31
N GLU A 681 -15.57 33.94 11.91
CA GLU A 681 -14.82 32.69 11.84
C GLU A 681 -14.59 32.07 13.22
N THR A 682 -14.22 32.87 14.23
CA THR A 682 -14.04 32.36 15.59
C THR A 682 -15.34 31.86 16.21
N ASP A 683 -16.49 32.42 15.82
CA ASP A 683 -17.80 31.93 16.28
C ASP A 683 -18.14 30.57 15.65
N ILE A 684 -17.85 30.38 14.36
CA ILE A 684 -17.96 29.06 13.70
C ILE A 684 -17.05 28.04 14.38
N ILE A 685 -15.80 28.42 14.69
CA ILE A 685 -14.83 27.54 15.35
C ILE A 685 -15.34 27.15 16.75
N ARG A 686 -15.79 28.12 17.55
CA ARG A 686 -16.36 27.89 18.89
C ARG A 686 -17.57 26.97 18.87
N GLN A 687 -18.46 27.16 17.89
CA GLN A 687 -19.72 26.43 17.81
C GLN A 687 -19.55 24.99 17.29
N TYR A 688 -18.77 24.80 16.21
CA TYR A 688 -18.77 23.53 15.47
C TYR A 688 -17.46 22.74 15.55
N LEU A 689 -16.31 23.40 15.60
CA LEU A 689 -15.01 22.73 15.41
C LEU A 689 -14.31 22.43 16.74
N ALA A 690 -14.22 23.42 17.63
CA ALA A 690 -13.57 23.30 18.93
C ALA A 690 -14.16 22.15 19.79
N PRO A 691 -15.49 21.93 19.86
CA PRO A 691 -16.06 20.83 20.64
C PRO A 691 -15.63 19.43 20.14
N ILE A 692 -15.42 19.26 18.84
CA ILE A 692 -14.99 17.99 18.24
C ILE A 692 -13.53 17.72 18.58
N TYR A 693 -12.66 18.72 18.42
CA TYR A 693 -11.24 18.60 18.78
C TYR A 693 -11.02 18.37 20.27
N LEU A 694 -11.89 18.93 21.13
CA LEU A 694 -11.86 18.70 22.57
C LEU A 694 -12.23 17.25 22.90
N ARG A 695 -13.23 16.68 22.22
CA ARG A 695 -13.60 15.26 22.38
C ARG A 695 -12.53 14.30 21.88
N LEU A 696 -11.79 14.67 20.85
CA LEU A 696 -10.70 13.85 20.29
C LEU A 696 -9.42 13.82 21.14
N ALA A 697 -9.40 14.49 22.31
CA ALA A 697 -8.24 14.54 23.20
C ALA A 697 -7.73 13.14 23.63
N TYR A 698 -8.61 12.15 23.75
CA TYR A 698 -8.20 10.78 24.10
C TYR A 698 -7.39 10.09 22.99
N VAL A 699 -7.52 10.51 21.72
CA VAL A 699 -6.81 9.92 20.56
C VAL A 699 -5.43 10.54 20.34
N GLY A 700 -5.29 11.84 20.59
CA GLY A 700 -4.06 12.57 20.29
C GLY A 700 -3.96 13.87 21.08
N ASN A 701 -3.31 13.81 22.24
CA ASN A 701 -2.99 14.98 23.06
C ASN A 701 -1.47 15.06 23.29
N ASP A 702 -0.73 15.51 22.27
CA ASP A 702 0.73 15.72 22.33
C ASP A 702 1.08 17.01 23.13
N ARG A 703 0.49 17.19 24.33
CA ARG A 703 0.68 18.35 25.21
C ARG A 703 0.40 19.71 24.57
N VAL A 704 -0.54 19.76 23.63
CA VAL A 704 -1.00 21.01 23.03
C VAL A 704 -2.20 21.50 23.84
N ASP A 705 -1.98 22.56 24.62
CA ASP A 705 -3.02 23.19 25.43
C ASP A 705 -4.20 23.63 24.57
N PHE A 706 -5.41 23.30 25.03
CA PHE A 706 -6.62 23.74 24.36
C PHE A 706 -6.91 25.22 24.68
N PRO A 707 -7.10 26.08 23.66
CA PRO A 707 -7.35 27.51 23.89
C PRO A 707 -8.71 27.75 24.56
N ARG A 708 -8.69 28.09 25.86
CA ARG A 708 -9.90 28.27 26.69
C ARG A 708 -10.89 29.29 26.12
N HIS A 709 -10.42 30.34 25.44
CA HIS A 709 -11.26 31.38 24.84
C HIS A 709 -12.08 30.89 23.63
N LEU A 710 -11.81 29.67 23.12
CA LEU A 710 -12.60 29.01 22.08
C LEU A 710 -13.65 28.04 22.66
N LEU A 711 -13.76 27.93 23.98
CA LEU A 711 -14.76 27.11 24.66
C LEU A 711 -15.94 27.99 25.08
N GLN A 712 -17.15 27.44 24.95
CA GLN A 712 -18.37 28.14 25.36
C GLN A 712 -18.44 28.26 26.88
N MET A 713 -17.96 27.25 27.61
CA MET A 713 -17.92 27.25 29.07
C MET A 713 -16.74 26.44 29.57
N THR A 714 -16.04 26.96 30.57
CA THR A 714 -14.89 26.28 31.22
C THR A 714 -15.04 26.15 32.72
N THR A 715 -16.08 26.77 33.30
CA THR A 715 -16.36 26.78 34.73
C THR A 715 -17.65 26.03 35.01
N THR A 716 -17.65 25.26 36.10
CA THR A 716 -18.81 24.50 36.53
C THR A 716 -19.81 25.43 37.25
N PRO A 717 -21.05 25.62 36.75
CA PRO A 717 -22.08 26.36 37.48
C PRO A 717 -22.66 25.50 38.61
N CYS A 718 -23.51 26.06 39.47
CA CYS A 718 -24.24 25.28 40.47
C CYS A 718 -25.29 24.33 39.87
N LYS A 719 -25.78 24.64 38.65
CA LYS A 719 -26.69 23.84 37.84
C LYS A 719 -26.46 24.19 36.37
N PHE A 720 -26.39 23.20 35.49
CA PHE A 720 -26.29 23.46 34.05
C PHE A 720 -27.62 23.98 33.48
N ALA A 721 -27.54 24.85 32.46
CA ALA A 721 -28.72 25.31 31.73
C ALA A 721 -29.12 24.34 30.61
N SER A 722 -28.17 23.59 30.06
CA SER A 722 -28.40 22.63 28.97
C SER A 722 -27.43 21.44 29.02
N LEU A 723 -27.76 20.35 28.30
CA LEU A 723 -26.84 19.24 28.06
C LEU A 723 -25.58 19.67 27.30
N ALA A 724 -25.67 20.67 26.42
CA ALA A 724 -24.53 21.19 25.65
C ALA A 724 -23.50 21.86 26.57
N ASP A 725 -23.95 22.62 27.57
CA ASP A 725 -23.10 23.26 28.57
C ASP A 725 -22.40 22.22 29.45
N ALA A 726 -23.15 21.22 29.92
CA ALA A 726 -22.62 20.10 30.69
C ALA A 726 -21.55 19.34 29.90
N ARG A 727 -21.83 19.04 28.63
CA ARG A 727 -20.89 18.38 27.70
C ARG A 727 -19.62 19.21 27.50
N CYS A 728 -19.74 20.52 27.30
CA CYS A 728 -18.61 21.41 27.06
C CYS A 728 -17.63 21.40 28.25
N VAL A 729 -18.14 21.55 29.47
CA VAL A 729 -17.30 21.52 30.68
C VAL A 729 -16.72 20.13 30.92
N LEU A 730 -17.51 19.06 30.75
CA LEU A 730 -16.99 17.71 30.96
C LEU A 730 -15.81 17.41 30.04
N TYR A 731 -15.94 17.70 28.74
CA TYR A 731 -14.87 17.43 27.80
C TYR A 731 -13.66 18.33 27.99
N TYR A 732 -13.85 19.53 28.53
CA TYR A 732 -12.73 20.35 29.00
C TYR A 732 -11.99 19.70 30.17
N LEU A 733 -12.71 19.17 31.16
CA LEU A 733 -12.13 18.44 32.28
C LEU A 733 -11.43 17.14 31.84
N VAL A 734 -11.98 16.45 30.84
CA VAL A 734 -11.37 15.28 30.21
C VAL A 734 -10.06 15.64 29.50
N ASP A 735 -10.03 16.74 28.74
CA ASP A 735 -8.83 17.22 28.04
C ASP A 735 -7.67 17.50 29.01
N ILE A 736 -7.91 18.32 30.04
CA ILE A 736 -6.90 18.63 31.07
C ILE A 736 -6.54 17.40 31.92
N GLY A 737 -7.49 16.47 32.08
CA GLY A 737 -7.28 15.18 32.73
C GLY A 737 -6.30 14.30 31.95
N PHE A 738 -6.47 14.16 30.64
CA PHE A 738 -5.51 13.44 29.79
C PHE A 738 -4.14 14.13 29.76
N THR A 739 -4.08 15.48 29.74
CA THR A 739 -2.81 16.19 29.87
C THR A 739 -2.11 15.86 31.18
N LEU A 740 -2.83 15.87 32.31
CA LEU A 740 -2.28 15.46 33.61
C LEU A 740 -1.78 14.01 33.59
N ILE A 741 -2.51 13.09 32.96
CA ILE A 741 -2.10 11.69 32.80
C ILE A 741 -0.74 11.61 32.07
N TYR A 742 -0.57 12.32 30.96
CA TYR A 742 0.70 12.35 30.23
C TYR A 742 1.85 12.96 31.05
N ASP A 743 1.57 14.00 31.83
CA ASP A 743 2.56 14.65 32.69
C ASP A 743 3.00 13.72 33.84
N VAL A 744 2.05 13.05 34.51
CA VAL A 744 2.35 12.07 35.56
C VAL A 744 3.17 10.89 35.03
N LYS A 745 2.85 10.38 33.83
CA LYS A 745 3.65 9.33 33.18
C LYS A 745 5.08 9.76 32.91
N SER A 746 5.25 10.96 32.34
CA SER A 746 6.57 11.51 32.03
C SER A 746 7.39 11.78 33.28
N TYR A 747 6.75 12.28 34.34
CA TYR A 747 7.39 12.50 35.63
C TYR A 747 7.94 11.19 36.20
N ARG A 748 7.16 10.09 36.13
CA ARG A 748 7.60 8.75 36.57
C ARG A 748 8.81 8.24 35.80
N SER A 749 8.86 8.45 34.48
CA SER A 749 9.97 7.98 33.65
C SER A 749 11.30 8.71 33.89
N ASN A 750 11.29 9.89 34.53
CA ASN A 750 12.47 10.75 34.63
C ASN A 750 13.27 10.63 35.94
N GLY A 751 12.79 9.87 36.95
CA GLY A 751 13.51 9.56 38.19
C GLY A 751 13.99 10.77 39.00
N VAL A 752 13.17 11.30 39.93
CA VAL A 752 13.49 12.51 40.71
C VAL A 752 13.93 12.20 42.14
N SER A 753 14.96 12.90 42.64
CA SER A 753 15.50 12.82 44.01
C SER A 753 14.52 13.37 45.07
N GLU A 754 14.29 12.61 46.15
CA GLU A 754 13.23 12.85 47.16
C GLU A 754 13.36 14.15 47.96
N ALA A 755 14.54 14.78 48.02
CA ALA A 755 14.82 15.81 49.02
C ALA A 755 14.00 17.11 48.83
N GLN A 756 13.61 17.48 47.60
CA GLN A 756 12.77 18.68 47.31
C GLN A 756 11.96 18.55 45.99
N ASP A 757 11.19 17.48 45.86
CA ASP A 757 10.30 17.26 44.70
C ASP A 757 9.08 18.22 44.65
N THR A 758 9.28 19.43 44.09
CA THR A 758 8.24 20.45 43.89
C THR A 758 7.33 20.15 42.70
N GLU A 759 7.79 19.35 41.74
CA GLU A 759 7.04 18.94 40.56
C GLU A 759 5.93 17.94 40.91
N GLY A 760 6.23 16.96 41.77
CA GLY A 760 5.23 16.03 42.31
C GLY A 760 4.12 16.75 43.09
N ASP A 761 4.47 17.75 43.90
CA ASP A 761 3.49 18.58 44.64
C ASP A 761 2.57 19.36 43.70
N ALA A 762 3.10 19.87 42.58
CA ALA A 762 2.32 20.56 41.56
C ALA A 762 1.36 19.61 40.81
N LEU A 763 1.80 18.40 40.47
CA LEU A 763 0.96 17.37 39.85
C LEU A 763 -0.16 16.90 40.79
N GLN A 764 0.15 16.70 42.07
CA GLN A 764 -0.85 16.33 43.09
C GLN A 764 -1.89 17.44 43.30
N SER A 765 -1.46 18.70 43.25
CA SER A 765 -2.36 19.85 43.35
C SER A 765 -3.29 19.95 42.14
N ARG A 766 -2.78 19.71 40.92
CA ARG A 766 -3.59 19.64 39.69
C ARG A 766 -4.60 18.48 39.74
N TYR A 767 -4.18 17.30 40.19
CA TYR A 767 -5.07 16.15 40.38
C TYR A 767 -6.24 16.47 41.31
N LYS A 768 -5.96 17.02 42.51
CA LYS A 768 -7.00 17.41 43.48
C LYS A 768 -7.96 18.45 42.89
N HIS A 769 -7.43 19.40 42.12
CA HIS A 769 -8.26 20.41 41.48
C HIS A 769 -9.20 19.79 40.43
N ILE A 770 -8.69 18.95 39.53
CA ILE A 770 -9.50 18.32 38.47
C ILE A 770 -10.55 17.37 39.07
N THR A 771 -10.21 16.57 40.07
CA THR A 771 -11.17 15.67 40.73
C THR A 771 -12.24 16.44 41.50
N HIS A 772 -11.88 17.56 42.15
CA HIS A 772 -12.84 18.48 42.74
C HIS A 772 -13.81 19.07 41.70
N GLU A 773 -13.29 19.53 40.55
CA GLU A 773 -14.13 20.04 39.48
C GLU A 773 -15.01 18.97 38.83
N LEU A 774 -14.54 17.73 38.70
CA LEU A 774 -15.36 16.60 38.26
C LEU A 774 -16.48 16.28 39.26
N ALA A 775 -16.24 16.43 40.56
CA ALA A 775 -17.28 16.28 41.58
C ALA A 775 -18.31 17.43 41.51
N ASN A 776 -17.84 18.68 41.39
CA ASN A 776 -18.71 19.84 41.17
C ASN A 776 -19.57 19.65 39.92
N TRP A 777 -18.95 19.17 38.83
CA TRP A 777 -19.64 18.90 37.58
C TRP A 777 -20.75 17.87 37.79
N ARG A 778 -20.47 16.80 38.53
CA ARG A 778 -21.45 15.75 38.83
C ARG A 778 -22.65 16.31 39.59
N HIS A 779 -22.42 17.11 40.62
CA HIS A 779 -23.49 17.75 41.38
C HIS A 779 -24.36 18.68 40.51
N ALA A 780 -23.72 19.54 39.71
CA ALA A 780 -24.42 20.44 38.81
C ALA A 780 -25.19 19.70 37.71
N PHE A 781 -24.67 18.57 37.26
CA PHE A 781 -25.30 17.71 36.26
C PHE A 781 -26.50 16.95 36.83
N GLU A 782 -26.38 16.36 38.02
CA GLU A 782 -27.49 15.73 38.72
C GLU A 782 -28.61 16.72 39.04
N ALA A 783 -28.26 17.96 39.44
CA ALA A 783 -29.23 19.03 39.58
C ALA A 783 -29.92 19.35 38.25
N TYR A 784 -29.19 19.39 37.13
CA TYR A 784 -29.82 19.54 35.82
C TYR A 784 -30.80 18.41 35.51
N LEU A 785 -30.39 17.14 35.68
CA LEU A 785 -31.23 15.97 35.43
C LEU A 785 -32.49 15.92 36.31
N ALA A 786 -32.39 16.32 37.58
CA ALA A 786 -33.51 16.31 38.52
C ALA A 786 -34.60 17.34 38.18
N PHE A 787 -34.24 18.41 37.46
CA PHE A 787 -35.13 19.53 37.14
C PHE A 787 -35.41 19.67 35.64
N SER A 788 -35.07 18.68 34.82
CA SER A 788 -35.28 18.70 33.37
C SER A 788 -36.08 17.49 32.92
N ASP A 789 -37.09 17.72 32.08
CA ASP A 789 -37.82 16.66 31.39
C ASP A 789 -37.04 16.28 30.13
N LEU A 790 -36.24 15.21 30.23
CA LEU A 790 -35.45 14.74 29.10
C LEU A 790 -36.27 13.79 28.24
N ASP A 791 -36.21 13.99 26.93
CA ASP A 791 -36.71 12.98 26.00
C ASP A 791 -35.79 11.75 25.98
N ARG A 792 -36.16 10.76 25.16
CA ARG A 792 -35.43 9.49 25.09
C ARG A 792 -34.00 9.65 24.56
N LEU A 793 -33.76 10.62 23.68
CA LEU A 793 -32.47 10.90 23.07
C LEU A 793 -31.58 11.73 24.00
N ASP A 794 -32.15 12.73 24.66
CA ASP A 794 -31.48 13.52 25.69
C ASP A 794 -31.08 12.64 26.88
N THR A 795 -31.92 11.67 27.24
CA THR A 795 -31.60 10.66 28.25
C THR A 795 -30.37 9.84 27.83
N ARG A 796 -30.30 9.41 26.57
CA ARG A 796 -29.12 8.69 26.05
C ARG A 796 -27.87 9.56 26.14
N THR A 797 -27.95 10.82 25.70
CA THR A 797 -26.82 11.76 25.79
C THR A 797 -26.37 11.94 27.24
N ALA A 798 -27.30 12.06 28.17
CA ALA A 798 -26.97 12.17 29.59
C ALA A 798 -26.26 10.92 30.14
N LYS A 799 -26.65 9.71 29.69
CA LYS A 799 -25.97 8.46 30.05
C LYS A 799 -24.55 8.40 29.50
N LEU A 800 -24.31 8.86 28.26
CA LEU A 800 -22.97 8.95 27.67
C LEU A 800 -22.06 9.91 28.45
N LEU A 801 -22.56 11.09 28.83
CA LEU A 801 -21.81 12.04 29.67
C LEU A 801 -21.49 11.45 31.05
N THR A 802 -22.46 10.77 31.67
CA THR A 802 -22.26 10.11 32.97
C THR A 802 -21.20 9.02 32.88
N GLN A 803 -21.24 8.20 31.84
CA GLN A 803 -20.25 7.15 31.59
C GLN A 803 -18.85 7.73 31.39
N ARG A 804 -18.73 8.81 30.61
CA ARG A 804 -17.44 9.49 30.37
C ARG A 804 -16.87 10.11 31.66
N HIS A 805 -17.73 10.71 32.48
CA HIS A 805 -17.37 11.25 33.80
C HIS A 805 -16.81 10.16 34.72
N CYS A 806 -17.54 9.05 34.88
CA CYS A 806 -17.09 7.91 35.67
C CYS A 806 -15.73 7.40 35.19
N LEU A 807 -15.56 7.18 33.89
CA LEU A 807 -14.30 6.68 33.33
C LEU A 807 -13.12 7.62 33.59
N MET A 808 -13.31 8.94 33.45
CA MET A 808 -12.25 9.91 33.70
C MET A 808 -11.78 9.90 35.15
N LEU A 809 -12.71 9.75 36.11
CA LEU A 809 -12.37 9.61 37.53
C LEU A 809 -11.51 8.37 37.78
N VAL A 810 -11.93 7.20 37.30
CA VAL A 810 -11.16 5.96 37.51
C VAL A 810 -9.79 6.04 36.83
N LEU A 811 -9.68 6.66 35.66
CA LEU A 811 -8.40 6.86 34.97
C LEU A 811 -7.45 7.76 35.77
N LEU A 812 -7.94 8.88 36.31
CA LEU A 812 -7.11 9.76 37.14
C LEU A 812 -6.64 9.07 38.42
N ASP A 813 -7.53 8.36 39.11
CA ASP A 813 -7.21 7.72 40.37
C ASP A 813 -6.23 6.54 40.18
N SER A 814 -6.42 5.74 39.14
CA SER A 814 -5.49 4.64 38.81
C SER A 814 -4.09 5.16 38.45
N ILE A 815 -4.01 6.27 37.71
CA ILE A 815 -2.73 6.83 37.28
C ILE A 815 -2.03 7.53 38.43
N VAL A 816 -2.70 8.31 39.27
CA VAL A 816 -2.01 9.00 40.40
C VAL A 816 -1.60 8.01 41.49
N SER A 817 -2.45 7.03 41.81
CA SER A 817 -2.12 6.01 42.82
C SER A 817 -0.97 5.09 42.42
N GLY A 818 -0.78 4.86 41.12
CA GLY A 818 0.22 3.92 40.61
C GLY A 818 -0.15 2.45 40.85
N SER A 819 -1.39 2.16 41.24
CA SER A 819 -1.87 0.82 41.56
C SER A 819 -3.24 0.55 40.92
N ASP A 820 -3.35 -0.55 40.19
CA ASP A 820 -4.62 -1.05 39.65
C ASP A 820 -5.59 -1.50 40.76
N TYR A 821 -5.17 -1.50 42.04
CA TYR A 821 -6.04 -1.78 43.21
C TYR A 821 -7.21 -0.82 43.33
N VAL A 822 -6.98 0.42 42.91
CA VAL A 822 -7.99 1.48 42.99
C VAL A 822 -9.23 1.10 42.19
N CYS A 823 -9.05 0.45 41.03
CA CYS A 823 -10.15 -0.05 40.19
C CYS A 823 -11.06 -1.01 40.97
N ASP A 824 -10.50 -1.85 41.84
CA ASP A 824 -11.23 -2.93 42.50
C ASP A 824 -11.80 -2.55 43.88
N ARG A 825 -11.29 -1.48 44.51
CA ARG A 825 -11.72 -1.07 45.86
C ARG A 825 -12.46 0.27 45.89
N ASN A 826 -12.01 1.24 45.12
CA ASN A 826 -12.50 2.62 45.20
C ASN A 826 -13.41 2.99 44.02
N SER A 827 -13.39 2.20 42.94
CA SER A 827 -14.05 2.57 41.68
C SER A 827 -15.18 1.64 41.24
N LEU A 828 -15.60 0.71 42.11
CA LEU A 828 -16.68 -0.24 41.80
C LEU A 828 -18.03 0.47 41.54
N CYS A 829 -18.28 1.57 42.24
CA CYS A 829 -19.49 2.38 42.07
C CYS A 829 -19.52 2.99 40.66
N GLU A 830 -18.42 3.60 40.26
CA GLU A 830 -18.21 4.23 38.95
C GLU A 830 -18.32 3.18 37.83
N PHE A 831 -17.74 2.00 38.02
CA PHE A 831 -17.88 0.89 37.08
C PHE A 831 -19.32 0.39 36.95
N SER A 832 -20.05 0.26 38.07
CA SER A 832 -21.46 -0.11 38.05
C SER A 832 -22.30 0.93 37.30
N ILE A 833 -22.15 2.21 37.65
CA ILE A 833 -22.88 3.32 37.02
C ILE A 833 -22.58 3.37 35.51
N ALA A 834 -21.31 3.23 35.12
CA ALA A 834 -20.89 3.21 33.72
C ALA A 834 -21.48 2.00 32.96
N THR A 835 -21.54 0.82 33.59
CA THR A 835 -22.13 -0.39 33.00
C THR A 835 -23.65 -0.24 32.81
N ASP A 836 -24.34 0.37 33.75
CA ASP A 836 -25.78 0.66 33.65
C ASP A 836 -26.07 1.69 32.55
N CYS A 837 -25.24 2.73 32.45
CA CYS A 837 -25.31 3.71 31.36
C CYS A 837 -25.09 3.04 30.00
N ALA A 838 -24.06 2.19 29.88
CA ALA A 838 -23.77 1.46 28.65
C ALA A 838 -24.92 0.50 28.28
N THR A 839 -25.52 -0.18 29.25
CA THR A 839 -26.69 -1.05 29.03
C THR A 839 -27.85 -0.27 28.41
N PHE A 840 -28.17 0.91 28.96
CA PHE A 840 -29.21 1.77 28.39
C PHE A 840 -28.85 2.23 26.97
N THR A 841 -27.64 2.75 26.77
CA THR A 841 -27.22 3.30 25.47
C THR A 841 -27.19 2.23 24.39
N ILE A 842 -26.64 1.04 24.68
CA ILE A 842 -26.60 -0.06 23.70
C ILE A 842 -28.01 -0.54 23.37
N LYS A 843 -28.89 -0.66 24.36
CA LYS A 843 -30.29 -1.03 24.12
C LYS A 843 -31.00 0.01 23.24
N TYR A 844 -30.87 1.29 23.59
CA TYR A 844 -31.43 2.40 22.81
C TYR A 844 -30.92 2.37 21.35
N ASP A 845 -29.60 2.23 21.17
CA ASP A 845 -28.97 2.20 19.86
C ASP A 845 -29.47 1.02 19.02
N ASN A 846 -29.62 -0.16 19.63
CA ASN A 846 -30.10 -1.37 18.96
C ASN A 846 -31.59 -1.28 18.56
N GLU A 847 -32.40 -0.48 19.27
CA GLU A 847 -33.80 -0.28 18.94
C GLU A 847 -33.99 0.70 17.76
N ILE A 848 -33.11 1.68 17.63
CA ILE A 848 -33.25 2.77 16.65
C ILE A 848 -32.43 2.52 15.38
N MET A 849 -31.29 1.84 15.49
CA MET A 849 -30.40 1.59 14.35
C MET A 849 -30.56 0.15 13.85
N GLN A 850 -30.73 0.00 12.54
CA GLN A 850 -30.81 -1.31 11.87
C GLN A 850 -29.62 -1.49 10.91
N GLY A 851 -28.85 -2.57 11.09
CA GLY A 851 -27.76 -2.97 10.20
C GLY A 851 -26.38 -2.36 10.52
N PRO A 852 -25.34 -2.74 9.75
CA PRO A 852 -23.98 -2.24 9.93
C PRO A 852 -23.88 -0.74 9.72
N SER A 853 -23.12 -0.04 10.57
CA SER A 853 -22.91 1.41 10.48
C SER A 853 -21.52 1.85 10.95
N PHE A 854 -21.20 3.13 10.74
CA PHE A 854 -20.01 3.80 11.29
C PHE A 854 -20.43 5.08 12.01
N THR A 855 -19.81 5.35 13.15
CA THR A 855 -19.84 6.65 13.81
C THR A 855 -18.42 7.14 14.06
N PHE A 856 -18.23 8.45 13.91
CA PHE A 856 -16.99 9.15 14.22
C PHE A 856 -16.70 9.17 15.73
N GLU A 857 -17.75 9.03 16.55
CA GLU A 857 -17.67 9.04 18.01
C GLU A 857 -17.11 7.73 18.60
N SER A 858 -16.47 7.81 19.76
CA SER A 858 -15.92 6.67 20.53
C SER A 858 -16.38 6.70 21.99
N GLU A 859 -17.69 6.70 22.18
CA GLU A 859 -18.27 6.90 23.52
C GLU A 859 -18.76 5.61 24.18
N VAL A 860 -18.83 4.47 23.48
CA VAL A 860 -19.39 3.23 24.03
C VAL A 860 -18.37 2.11 24.11
N VAL A 861 -17.80 1.67 22.98
CA VAL A 861 -16.99 0.43 22.96
C VAL A 861 -15.71 0.55 23.79
N GLY A 862 -15.00 1.67 23.71
CA GLY A 862 -13.77 1.91 24.45
C GLY A 862 -13.96 1.84 25.99
N PRO A 863 -14.87 2.64 26.56
CA PRO A 863 -15.22 2.56 27.98
C PRO A 863 -15.65 1.16 28.43
N VAL A 864 -16.53 0.48 27.68
CA VAL A 864 -17.05 -0.84 28.06
C VAL A 864 -15.93 -1.90 28.02
N TYR A 865 -15.04 -1.84 27.03
CA TYR A 865 -13.83 -2.65 27.00
C TYR A 865 -12.99 -2.46 28.26
N TRP A 866 -12.79 -1.21 28.66
CA TRP A 866 -11.98 -0.90 29.82
C TRP A 866 -12.58 -1.44 31.12
N ILE A 867 -13.91 -1.38 31.28
CA ILE A 867 -14.61 -2.01 32.40
C ILE A 867 -14.35 -3.52 32.41
N ALA A 868 -14.51 -4.20 31.26
CA ALA A 868 -14.30 -5.64 31.17
C ALA A 868 -12.85 -6.05 31.48
N ALA A 869 -11.88 -5.25 31.03
CA ALA A 869 -10.46 -5.50 31.22
C ALA A 869 -9.94 -5.16 32.62
N LYS A 870 -10.42 -4.08 33.26
CA LYS A 870 -9.84 -3.55 34.51
C LYS A 870 -10.69 -3.76 35.77
N CYS A 871 -12.01 -3.95 35.66
CA CYS A 871 -12.83 -4.30 36.82
C CYS A 871 -12.71 -5.81 37.08
N ARG A 872 -12.29 -6.22 38.28
CA ARG A 872 -12.14 -7.65 38.61
C ARG A 872 -13.34 -8.23 39.34
N GLN A 873 -14.40 -7.45 39.56
CA GLN A 873 -15.66 -7.96 40.08
C GLN A 873 -16.32 -8.88 39.03
N PRO A 874 -16.52 -10.19 39.30
CA PRO A 874 -16.85 -11.18 38.27
C PRO A 874 -18.13 -10.89 37.49
N ALA A 875 -19.16 -10.33 38.13
CA ALA A 875 -20.45 -10.06 37.50
C ALA A 875 -20.41 -8.81 36.60
N LEU A 876 -19.80 -7.71 37.07
CA LEU A 876 -19.69 -6.45 36.34
C LEU A 876 -18.83 -6.60 35.09
N ARG A 877 -17.68 -7.27 35.20
CA ARG A 877 -16.77 -7.44 34.05
C ARG A 877 -17.33 -8.38 32.98
N ARG A 878 -18.04 -9.43 33.40
CA ARG A 878 -18.82 -10.30 32.50
C ARG A 878 -19.96 -9.54 31.84
N ARG A 879 -20.69 -8.72 32.59
CA ARG A 879 -21.75 -7.88 32.02
C ARG A 879 -21.19 -6.91 30.98
N ALA A 880 -20.04 -6.29 31.25
CA ALA A 880 -19.35 -5.46 30.26
C ALA A 880 -18.93 -6.26 29.02
N LEU A 881 -18.40 -7.48 29.18
CA LEU A 881 -18.09 -8.37 28.05
C LEU A 881 -19.35 -8.74 27.24
N GLU A 882 -20.47 -9.04 27.90
CA GLU A 882 -21.76 -9.28 27.23
C GLU A 882 -22.21 -8.07 26.42
N LEU A 883 -22.09 -6.86 26.97
CA LEU A 883 -22.41 -5.62 26.27
C LEU A 883 -21.55 -5.42 25.02
N LEU A 884 -20.27 -5.79 25.04
CA LEU A 884 -19.44 -5.80 23.83
C LEU A 884 -19.97 -6.78 22.78
N TYR A 885 -20.35 -8.00 23.17
CA TYR A 885 -20.96 -8.97 22.25
C TYR A 885 -22.32 -8.50 21.73
N GLU A 886 -23.15 -7.87 22.56
CA GLU A 886 -24.42 -7.26 22.14
C GLU A 886 -24.19 -6.18 21.09
N ARG A 887 -23.18 -5.32 21.31
CA ARG A 887 -22.80 -4.25 20.39
C ARG A 887 -22.24 -4.82 19.08
N GLU A 888 -21.46 -5.90 19.13
CA GLU A 888 -20.89 -6.56 17.94
C GLU A 888 -21.96 -7.09 16.98
N LYS A 889 -23.11 -7.55 17.50
CA LYS A 889 -24.23 -8.06 16.66
C LYS A 889 -24.76 -7.02 15.67
N THR A 890 -24.64 -5.73 15.99
CA THR A 890 -25.05 -4.65 15.10
C THR A 890 -23.99 -4.24 14.07
N ASN A 891 -22.77 -4.82 14.15
CA ASN A 891 -21.63 -4.53 13.27
C ASN A 891 -21.33 -3.01 13.12
N ARG A 892 -21.61 -2.24 14.17
CA ARG A 892 -21.31 -0.82 14.26
C ARG A 892 -19.82 -0.62 14.58
N ALA A 893 -19.12 0.20 13.80
CA ALA A 893 -17.77 0.66 14.17
C ALA A 893 -17.82 2.09 14.73
N GLU A 894 -16.91 2.36 15.66
CA GLU A 894 -16.83 3.61 16.42
C GLU A 894 -15.41 4.16 16.33
N SER A 895 -15.18 5.22 15.57
CA SER A 895 -13.84 5.80 15.36
C SER A 895 -12.79 4.73 14.97
N LEU A 896 -11.66 4.67 15.66
CA LEU A 896 -10.60 3.66 15.58
C LEU A 896 -10.93 2.33 16.29
N THR A 897 -12.10 2.21 16.91
CA THR A 897 -12.38 1.11 17.82
C THR A 897 -12.80 -0.14 17.08
N MET A 898 -11.97 -1.18 17.17
CA MET A 898 -12.28 -2.48 16.60
C MET A 898 -12.91 -3.41 17.63
N ILE A 899 -14.24 -3.50 17.60
CA ILE A 899 -15.02 -4.25 18.59
C ILE A 899 -14.59 -5.72 18.73
N LYS A 900 -14.24 -6.39 17.63
CA LYS A 900 -13.76 -7.78 17.65
C LYS A 900 -12.44 -7.95 18.41
N HIS A 901 -11.53 -7.00 18.25
CA HIS A 901 -10.24 -6.97 18.93
C HIS A 901 -10.44 -6.77 20.43
N ASN A 902 -11.27 -5.78 20.81
CA ASN A 902 -11.59 -5.51 22.21
C ASN A 902 -12.29 -6.68 22.90
N ILE A 903 -13.18 -7.40 22.20
CA ILE A 903 -13.81 -8.62 22.73
C ILE A 903 -12.76 -9.70 23.01
N ALA A 904 -11.88 -9.96 22.03
CA ALA A 904 -10.84 -10.97 22.19
C ALA A 904 -9.89 -10.63 23.33
N MET A 905 -9.45 -9.37 23.42
CA MET A 905 -8.60 -8.89 24.49
C MET A 905 -9.25 -8.97 25.87
N ALA A 906 -10.47 -8.43 26.02
CA ALA A 906 -11.18 -8.45 27.29
C ALA A 906 -11.44 -9.88 27.77
N LYS A 907 -11.90 -10.75 26.87
CA LYS A 907 -12.11 -12.18 27.18
C LYS A 907 -10.79 -12.85 27.59
N ARG A 908 -9.69 -12.57 26.88
CA ARG A 908 -8.38 -13.17 27.19
C ARG A 908 -7.84 -12.71 28.55
N VAL A 909 -8.00 -11.43 28.89
CA VAL A 909 -7.63 -10.90 30.22
C VAL A 909 -8.41 -11.62 31.33
N ILE A 910 -9.73 -11.79 31.15
CA ILE A 910 -10.58 -12.51 32.12
C ILE A 910 -10.13 -13.97 32.28
N GLU A 911 -9.86 -14.67 31.17
CA GLU A 911 -9.38 -16.06 31.19
C GLU A 911 -8.06 -16.22 31.97
N ILE A 912 -7.14 -15.27 31.82
CA ILE A 912 -5.84 -15.30 32.51
C ILE A 912 -6.01 -15.01 34.00
N GLU A 913 -6.76 -13.95 34.34
CA GLU A 913 -6.90 -13.51 35.73
C GLU A 913 -7.72 -14.50 36.58
N GLU A 914 -8.73 -15.15 35.98
CA GLU A 914 -9.66 -16.05 36.69
C GLU A 914 -9.33 -17.55 36.54
N GLU A 915 -8.20 -17.90 35.92
CA GLU A 915 -7.81 -19.30 35.70
C GLU A 915 -7.83 -20.11 37.00
N GLY A 916 -8.62 -21.19 37.09
CA GLY A 916 -8.67 -22.04 38.28
C GLY A 916 -9.33 -21.42 39.52
N LEU A 917 -10.09 -20.32 39.38
CA LEU A 917 -10.97 -19.80 40.43
C LEU A 917 -12.36 -20.44 40.35
N ASP A 918 -13.00 -20.64 41.51
CA ASP A 918 -14.39 -21.07 41.57
C ASP A 918 -15.32 -19.94 41.08
N ILE A 919 -16.14 -20.23 40.09
CA ILE A 919 -17.04 -19.26 39.47
C ILE A 919 -18.17 -18.92 40.46
N PRO A 920 -18.40 -17.63 40.79
CA PRO A 920 -19.49 -17.25 41.68
C PRO A 920 -20.85 -17.71 41.17
N HIS A 921 -21.69 -18.22 42.09
CA HIS A 921 -23.01 -18.75 41.76
C HIS A 921 -23.88 -17.69 41.05
N GLY A 922 -24.41 -18.03 39.86
CA GLY A 922 -25.24 -17.13 39.05
C GLY A 922 -24.46 -16.32 37.99
N THR A 923 -23.14 -16.51 37.89
CA THR A 923 -22.33 -15.92 36.80
C THR A 923 -22.04 -16.94 35.70
N ARG A 924 -22.05 -16.49 34.45
CA ARG A 924 -21.82 -17.35 33.27
C ARG A 924 -20.33 -17.74 33.15
N PRO A 925 -19.99 -19.03 33.01
CA PRO A 925 -18.62 -19.50 32.73
C PRO A 925 -18.03 -18.89 31.45
N MET A 926 -16.72 -18.63 31.43
CA MET A 926 -16.04 -18.08 30.23
C MET A 926 -16.12 -19.00 29.01
N GLN A 927 -16.18 -20.31 29.22
CA GLN A 927 -16.31 -21.34 28.18
C GLN A 927 -17.63 -21.23 27.40
N ASP A 928 -18.66 -20.64 28.00
CA ASP A 928 -19.97 -20.49 27.36
C ASP A 928 -20.04 -19.25 26.44
N TYR A 929 -19.06 -18.34 26.53
CA TYR A 929 -18.99 -17.19 25.62
C TYR A 929 -18.45 -17.64 24.26
N PRO A 930 -18.93 -17.07 23.14
CA PRO A 930 -18.44 -17.45 21.81
C PRO A 930 -16.92 -17.34 21.70
N ASN A 931 -16.24 -18.44 21.35
CA ASN A 931 -14.84 -18.40 20.95
C ASN A 931 -14.76 -17.95 19.50
N LYS A 932 -14.37 -16.68 19.30
CA LYS A 932 -14.11 -16.09 17.98
C LYS A 932 -12.62 -15.94 17.68
N TYR A 933 -11.79 -16.57 18.51
CA TYR A 933 -10.35 -16.56 18.35
C TYR A 933 -9.72 -17.82 18.94
N GLU A 934 -8.55 -18.18 18.41
CA GLU A 934 -7.69 -19.27 18.86
C GLU A 934 -6.31 -18.72 19.25
N VAL A 935 -5.75 -19.20 20.37
CA VAL A 935 -4.36 -18.89 20.75
C VAL A 935 -3.44 -19.91 20.08
N VAL A 936 -2.73 -19.47 19.05
CA VAL A 936 -1.92 -20.32 18.16
C VAL A 936 -0.52 -20.58 18.71
N SER A 937 0.04 -19.66 19.48
CA SER A 937 1.33 -19.83 20.16
C SER A 937 1.44 -18.95 21.40
N ARG A 938 2.31 -19.35 22.34
CA ARG A 938 2.65 -18.60 23.55
C ARG A 938 4.16 -18.61 23.74
N GLU A 939 4.74 -17.45 23.96
CA GLU A 939 6.17 -17.25 24.19
C GLU A 939 6.35 -16.32 25.39
N GLU A 940 7.27 -16.67 26.29
CA GLU A 940 7.73 -15.76 27.35
C GLU A 940 8.93 -15.00 26.80
N SER A 941 8.83 -13.67 26.71
CA SER A 941 9.91 -12.85 26.14
C SER A 941 11.10 -12.81 27.09
N SER A 942 12.33 -12.91 26.55
CA SER A 942 13.58 -12.68 27.29
C SER A 942 13.91 -11.18 27.44
N GLU A 943 13.13 -10.29 26.82
CA GLU A 943 13.33 -8.83 26.87
C GLU A 943 12.84 -8.25 28.20
N TRP A 944 13.69 -7.44 28.83
CA TRP A 944 13.35 -6.69 30.04
C TRP A 944 12.19 -5.71 29.77
N ALA A 945 11.32 -5.50 30.76
CA ALA A 945 10.14 -4.63 30.64
C ALA A 945 10.46 -3.17 30.23
N GLU A 946 11.70 -2.69 30.40
CA GLU A 946 12.13 -1.38 29.90
C GLU A 946 12.07 -1.26 28.37
N GLY A 947 12.38 -2.33 27.62
CA GLY A 947 12.28 -2.35 26.15
C GLY A 947 10.83 -2.31 25.66
N PHE A 948 9.96 -3.04 26.36
CA PHE A 948 8.50 -3.04 26.15
C PHE A 948 7.90 -1.64 26.36
N LEU A 949 8.45 -0.84 27.29
CA LEU A 949 8.00 0.51 27.61
C LEU A 949 8.47 1.57 26.59
N THR A 950 9.64 1.40 25.97
CA THR A 950 10.12 2.27 24.88
C THR A 950 9.39 2.07 23.55
N ASP A 951 8.99 0.84 23.23
CA ASP A 951 8.26 0.50 21.99
C ASP A 951 6.81 1.01 21.96
N GLN A 952 6.22 1.32 23.13
CA GLN A 952 4.89 1.96 23.21
C GLN A 952 4.87 3.40 22.66
N LYS A 953 6.02 4.01 22.35
CA LYS A 953 6.06 5.34 21.69
C LYS A 953 5.61 5.30 20.22
N GLU A 954 5.65 4.13 19.57
CA GLU A 954 5.41 4.01 18.12
C GLU A 954 4.26 3.06 17.74
N GLN A 955 3.60 2.39 18.70
CA GLN A 955 2.62 1.36 18.39
C GLN A 955 1.38 1.41 19.28
N TRP A 956 0.24 1.10 18.66
CA TRP A 956 -1.12 0.95 19.20
C TRP A 956 -1.30 1.47 20.64
N PRO A 957 -1.77 2.72 20.84
CA PRO A 957 -2.45 2.99 22.09
C PRO A 957 -3.71 2.14 22.03
N VAL A 958 -3.77 1.04 22.79
CA VAL A 958 -5.07 0.62 23.28
C VAL A 958 -5.50 1.86 24.05
N LEU A 959 -6.41 2.66 23.49
CA LEU A 959 -6.74 4.03 23.91
C LEU A 959 -7.26 4.13 25.36
N TRP A 960 -7.27 3.00 26.07
CA TRP A 960 -7.72 2.82 27.44
C TRP A 960 -6.72 2.06 28.31
N ASP A 961 -5.63 1.52 27.76
CA ASP A 961 -4.59 0.84 28.56
C ASP A 961 -3.50 1.82 29.00
N LEU A 962 -3.94 2.96 29.54
CA LEU A 962 -3.06 3.96 30.15
C LEU A 962 -2.58 3.55 31.55
N GLY A 963 -3.00 2.38 32.05
CA GLY A 963 -2.67 1.86 33.38
C GLY A 963 -1.30 1.17 33.43
N SER A 964 -0.59 1.39 34.54
CA SER A 964 0.66 0.74 34.97
C SER A 964 1.98 1.12 34.25
N HIS A 965 2.58 2.23 34.67
CA HIS A 965 4.05 2.33 34.74
C HIS A 965 4.45 2.04 36.17
N CYS A 966 5.16 0.93 36.36
CA CYS A 966 5.60 0.48 37.67
C CYS A 966 7.08 0.14 37.59
N SER A 967 7.92 1.18 37.65
CA SER A 967 9.31 1.08 38.10
C SER A 967 9.65 2.41 38.75
N ASP A 968 9.90 2.34 40.07
CA ASP A 968 10.36 3.39 40.98
C ASP A 968 9.46 4.61 41.23
N ILE A 969 8.91 4.67 42.45
CA ILE A 969 7.96 5.70 42.91
C ILE A 969 8.69 6.67 43.86
N PRO A 970 8.72 7.99 43.58
CA PRO A 970 8.98 8.99 44.61
C PRO A 970 7.83 8.98 45.63
N THR A 971 8.15 8.80 46.92
CA THR A 971 7.22 8.59 48.04
C THR A 971 6.14 9.68 48.24
N LYS A 972 6.22 10.83 47.57
CA LYS A 972 5.31 11.96 47.74
C LYS A 972 3.99 11.89 46.97
N LEU A 973 3.97 11.33 45.75
CA LEU A 973 2.75 11.22 44.92
C LEU A 973 1.79 10.11 45.40
N THR A 974 2.30 9.09 46.11
CA THR A 974 1.56 7.89 46.54
C THR A 974 1.21 7.86 48.02
N GLY A 975 1.41 8.99 48.72
CA GLY A 975 1.70 9.12 50.15
C GLY A 975 0.75 8.51 51.20
N ILE A 976 -0.26 7.71 50.84
CA ILE A 976 -1.09 6.97 51.81
C ILE A 976 -1.37 5.52 51.37
N THR A 977 -1.50 5.22 50.06
CA THR A 977 -1.96 3.91 49.57
C THR A 977 -0.82 2.91 49.33
N ALA A 978 0.25 3.30 48.63
CA ALA A 978 1.37 2.40 48.33
C ALA A 978 2.20 2.04 49.57
N ALA A 979 2.38 2.99 50.50
CA ALA A 979 3.07 2.75 51.77
C ALA A 979 2.26 1.81 52.69
N ARG A 980 0.93 1.86 52.62
CA ARG A 980 0.05 0.95 53.36
C ARG A 980 0.05 -0.46 52.76
N GLU A 981 0.10 -0.59 51.44
CA GLU A 981 0.22 -1.86 50.73
C GLU A 981 1.56 -2.55 51.00
N GLN A 982 2.69 -1.85 50.87
CA GLN A 982 3.99 -2.40 51.19
C GLN A 982 4.08 -2.80 52.67
N LYS A 983 3.43 -2.04 53.56
CA LYS A 983 3.38 -2.35 54.99
C LYS A 983 2.48 -3.55 55.31
N GLU A 984 1.26 -3.64 54.76
CA GLU A 984 0.37 -4.80 54.95
C GLU A 984 0.97 -6.08 54.34
N LEU A 985 1.64 -5.97 53.18
CA LEU A 985 2.39 -7.05 52.53
C LEU A 985 3.61 -7.49 53.35
N ALA A 986 4.41 -6.54 53.82
CA ALA A 986 5.59 -6.81 54.66
C ALA A 986 5.18 -7.40 56.01
N GLU A 987 4.09 -6.90 56.62
CA GLU A 987 3.56 -7.44 57.88
C GLU A 987 2.95 -8.84 57.71
N GLY A 988 2.27 -9.13 56.59
CA GLY A 988 1.73 -10.45 56.27
C GLY A 988 2.82 -11.49 56.01
N LEU A 989 3.84 -11.12 55.22
CA LEU A 989 5.01 -11.98 54.97
C LEU A 989 5.84 -12.20 56.24
N ALA A 990 6.03 -11.16 57.07
CA ALA A 990 6.71 -11.29 58.37
C ALA A 990 5.93 -12.16 59.38
N LYS A 991 4.60 -12.29 59.22
CA LYS A 991 3.73 -13.17 60.02
C LYS A 991 3.60 -14.59 59.43
N GLY A 992 4.40 -14.94 58.42
CA GLY A 992 4.45 -16.29 57.85
C GLY A 992 3.20 -16.69 57.06
N TRP A 993 2.47 -15.72 56.49
CA TRP A 993 1.35 -16.05 55.62
C TRP A 993 1.85 -16.87 54.41
N PRO A 994 1.22 -18.03 54.10
CA PRO A 994 1.54 -18.78 52.89
C PRO A 994 1.38 -17.86 51.68
N ARG A 995 2.25 -18.00 50.68
CA ARG A 995 2.21 -17.17 49.46
C ARG A 995 0.84 -17.23 48.77
N GLU A 996 0.12 -18.35 48.90
CA GLU A 996 -1.24 -18.54 48.41
C GLU A 996 -2.32 -17.67 49.09
N ARG A 997 -2.02 -16.96 50.19
CA ARG A 997 -2.96 -16.08 50.91
C ARG A 997 -2.88 -14.60 50.52
N LEU A 998 -1.96 -14.20 49.64
CA LEU A 998 -1.89 -12.84 49.07
C LEU A 998 -2.90 -12.67 47.92
N VAL A 999 -4.17 -12.92 48.25
CA VAL A 999 -5.29 -12.97 47.33
C VAL A 999 -5.92 -11.58 47.27
N TRP A 1000 -5.91 -10.97 46.07
CA TRP A 1000 -6.64 -9.74 45.81
C TRP A 1000 -8.16 -10.00 45.81
N PRO A 1001 -9.01 -8.96 45.82
CA PRO A 1001 -10.46 -9.16 45.76
C PRO A 1001 -10.84 -10.22 44.72
N TYR A 1002 -11.76 -11.12 45.10
CA TYR A 1002 -12.30 -12.18 44.25
C TYR A 1002 -11.36 -13.36 43.90
N GLY A 1003 -10.24 -13.56 44.58
CA GLY A 1003 -9.45 -14.80 44.43
C GLY A 1003 -8.21 -14.66 43.53
N ILE A 1004 -8.04 -13.53 42.86
CA ILE A 1004 -7.01 -13.34 41.84
C ILE A 1004 -5.63 -13.19 42.50
N THR A 1005 -4.66 -14.00 42.06
CA THR A 1005 -3.28 -13.93 42.54
C THR A 1005 -2.48 -12.86 41.78
N ARG A 1006 -1.47 -12.30 42.44
CA ARG A 1006 -0.61 -11.24 41.90
C ARG A 1006 -0.01 -11.59 40.53
N GLU A 1007 0.49 -12.80 40.38
CA GLU A 1007 1.13 -13.33 39.17
C GLU A 1007 0.20 -13.49 37.96
N ARG A 1008 -1.12 -13.51 38.18
CA ARG A 1008 -2.12 -13.62 37.12
C ARG A 1008 -2.66 -12.27 36.69
N ARG A 1009 -2.34 -11.21 37.42
CA ARG A 1009 -2.81 -9.86 37.11
C ARG A 1009 -2.20 -9.38 35.80
N VAL A 1010 -3.06 -8.97 34.87
CA VAL A 1010 -2.64 -8.37 33.61
C VAL A 1010 -2.60 -6.86 33.77
N LEU A 1011 -1.39 -6.30 33.67
CA LEU A 1011 -1.11 -4.88 33.89
C LEU A 1011 -1.37 -4.05 32.64
N SER A 1012 -0.87 -4.52 31.51
CA SER A 1012 -1.06 -3.90 30.20
C SER A 1012 -1.11 -4.98 29.12
N VAL A 1013 -1.84 -4.69 28.03
CA VAL A 1013 -1.99 -5.49 26.81
C VAL A 1013 -1.73 -4.60 25.61
N VAL A 1014 -0.78 -4.98 24.77
CA VAL A 1014 -0.45 -4.35 23.48
C VAL A 1014 -0.85 -5.31 22.37
N VAL A 1015 -1.42 -4.77 21.30
CA VAL A 1015 -1.79 -5.53 20.10
C VAL A 1015 -0.84 -5.17 18.97
N LYS A 1016 -0.22 -6.17 18.35
CA LYS A 1016 0.58 -6.00 17.12
C LYS A 1016 -0.04 -6.84 16.00
N ARG A 1017 -0.32 -6.23 14.85
CA ARG A 1017 -0.88 -6.94 13.70
C ARG A 1017 0.17 -7.87 13.07
N HIS A 1018 -0.20 -9.12 12.77
CA HIS A 1018 0.69 -10.08 12.11
C HIS A 1018 0.29 -10.31 10.65
N THR A 1019 -1.00 -10.57 10.40
CA THR A 1019 -1.60 -10.72 9.05
C THR A 1019 -3.00 -10.09 9.05
N ALA A 1020 -3.82 -10.33 8.00
CA ALA A 1020 -5.22 -9.91 8.00
C ALA A 1020 -6.07 -10.64 9.05
N ASP A 1021 -5.70 -11.87 9.41
CA ASP A 1021 -6.48 -12.78 10.28
C ASP A 1021 -5.77 -13.12 11.61
N ASP A 1022 -4.48 -12.78 11.75
CA ASP A 1022 -3.65 -13.04 12.94
C ASP A 1022 -3.17 -11.74 13.63
N LEU A 1023 -3.22 -11.73 14.97
CA LEU A 1023 -2.66 -10.71 15.85
C LEU A 1023 -1.66 -11.32 16.84
N TRP A 1024 -0.73 -10.49 17.33
CA TRP A 1024 0.04 -10.74 18.54
C TRP A 1024 -0.54 -9.91 19.68
N LEU A 1025 -0.90 -10.57 20.78
CA LEU A 1025 -1.13 -9.94 22.07
C LEU A 1025 0.15 -10.03 22.90
N GLU A 1026 0.73 -8.89 23.24
CA GLU A 1026 1.81 -8.82 24.21
C GLU A 1026 1.26 -8.26 25.52
N TYR A 1027 1.43 -8.93 26.65
CA TYR A 1027 0.90 -8.45 27.92
C TYR A 1027 1.87 -8.63 29.08
N VAL A 1028 1.78 -7.73 30.05
CA VAL A 1028 2.68 -7.69 31.21
C VAL A 1028 1.98 -8.27 32.44
N ARG A 1029 2.66 -9.19 33.13
CA ARG A 1029 2.22 -9.73 34.43
C ARG A 1029 3.01 -9.14 35.58
N GLU A 1030 2.35 -9.01 36.73
CA GLU A 1030 3.00 -8.49 37.94
C GLU A 1030 3.91 -9.54 38.62
N PRO A 1031 5.11 -9.16 39.09
CA PRO A 1031 6.04 -10.06 39.78
C PRO A 1031 5.57 -10.51 41.18
N LEU A 1032 6.01 -11.70 41.59
CA LEU A 1032 5.69 -12.33 42.88
C LEU A 1032 6.26 -11.62 44.11
N THR A 1033 7.41 -10.94 43.98
CA THR A 1033 8.11 -10.28 45.08
C THR A 1033 8.29 -8.79 44.80
N ALA A 1034 8.28 -7.96 45.85
CA ALA A 1034 8.71 -6.56 45.71
C ALA A 1034 10.17 -6.53 45.22
N GLY A 1035 10.41 -5.92 44.06
CA GLY A 1035 11.72 -5.91 43.38
C GLY A 1035 12.00 -7.09 42.45
N GLY A 1036 11.00 -7.93 42.13
CA GLY A 1036 11.13 -8.97 41.09
C GLY A 1036 10.88 -8.44 39.68
N ASP A 1037 11.39 -9.13 38.67
CA ASP A 1037 11.30 -8.70 37.26
C ASP A 1037 9.88 -8.89 36.67
N TYR A 1038 9.38 -7.87 35.96
CA TYR A 1038 8.13 -7.96 35.21
C TYR A 1038 8.29 -8.92 34.02
N ARG A 1039 7.31 -9.80 33.82
CA ARG A 1039 7.30 -10.77 32.71
C ARG A 1039 6.42 -10.28 31.59
N VAL A 1040 6.99 -10.19 30.38
CA VAL A 1040 6.25 -9.90 29.15
C VAL A 1040 5.90 -11.23 28.47
N MET A 1041 4.61 -11.49 28.34
CA MET A 1041 4.08 -12.64 27.62
C MET A 1041 3.69 -12.22 26.21
N LYS A 1042 4.03 -13.02 25.20
CA LYS A 1042 3.62 -12.82 23.81
C LYS A 1042 2.74 -14.00 23.39
N GLU A 1043 1.50 -13.73 22.98
CA GLU A 1043 0.55 -14.73 22.52
C GLU A 1043 0.09 -14.40 21.09
N ARG A 1044 0.14 -15.37 20.19
CA ARG A 1044 -0.44 -15.21 18.84
C ARG A 1044 -1.90 -15.61 18.88
N ILE A 1045 -2.78 -14.69 18.51
CA ILE A 1045 -4.22 -14.89 18.42
C ILE A 1045 -4.66 -14.86 16.96
N ARG A 1046 -5.35 -15.91 16.52
CA ARG A 1046 -6.01 -16.00 15.21
C ARG A 1046 -7.50 -15.84 15.37
N PHE A 1047 -8.14 -14.95 14.63
CA PHE A 1047 -9.60 -14.88 14.63
C PHE A 1047 -10.20 -16.02 13.81
N THR A 1048 -11.30 -16.60 14.31
CA THR A 1048 -12.02 -17.73 13.71
C THR A 1048 -13.38 -17.32 13.20
#